data_AF-T0IZ95-F1
#
_entry.id   AF-T0IZ95-F1
#
_cell.length_a   1.000
_cell.length_b   1.000
_cell.length_c   1.000
_cell.angle_alpha   90.00
_cell.angle_beta   90.00
_cell.angle_gamma   90.00
#
_symmetry.space_group_name_H-M   'P 1'
#
loop_
_entity.id
_entity.type
_entity.pdbx_description
1 polymer ?
#
loop_
_entity_poly.entity_id
_entity_poly.type
_entity_poly.pdbx_seq_one_letter_code
_entity_poly.pdbx_strand_id
1 'polypeptide(L)'
;MLIPSAGSYYDEFNLCPSEALRQKLNQAEVLIENWHTLMPATEPKRSVVKKGAETDEAFTRRVLGKLAAFKDIVVINDEAHHAYRKPAEVKISKKQAEEAGIDLDEATRWIEGLDRLHKTRRIQRCFDLSATPFAPTGKASTDTALFDWIVSDFGLNDAIEAGLVKTPRVVVRDDAMPDAKTLRSKLYHIYRDPAVAEDLNRKAEPHEALPKLVKDAYTILGADWRATAKQWADSKHHSPPVMLTVCNRTETAARIEQFFNQGDCHWPELQAPGKTLRVDSRVMEKAEVGETAGADKGYEARLEQVIDEAAIPETRKEQLRGMKKEELLREIVDNVGKRGGAGQNLQKVISVAMLSEGWDAKNVTHIMGLRAFTSQLLCEQVIGRGLRRVGYDKDDDGLFLPEYVNVFGVPLSIYEPGEGGEAPPPPKPSTQIDVVPDRASLELRWPNVLRIESVVKPELTVDWAKVEPLMLDPVATVISAEIAPALGGAADMSKVTAIDLSLLPEEFRVQRLTFVAARKAFAELKTNFQGNEEYLVFQLIRLVETFLRSDKIDIPSLFHSDAVRRRILIALNIDLIVRHVLRFVTEQNTTALTPVFDEENPIGSTGQMRAWYTTKPNMPTGKSHISHVVGDSAWEQYAANVFESRDDVIAYAKNDHLGFQIHYLWQGSRRRYIPDFIVRLANGKTLALEIKGTDSEQNKAKREALDEWVQAVNSSGGFGEWSWDVAFNLNQIHDIVARYGK
;
A
#
# COMPACT_ATOMS: atom_id res chain seq x y z
N MET A 1 -15.46 -7.33 29.19
CA MET A 1 -16.21 -6.29 29.93
C MET A 1 -17.15 -6.83 31.01
N LEU A 2 -17.62 -8.08 30.96
CA LEU A 2 -18.53 -8.62 31.99
C LEU A 2 -17.84 -9.45 33.09
N ILE A 3 -16.64 -9.96 32.83
CA ILE A 3 -15.87 -10.74 33.79
C ILE A 3 -15.15 -9.76 34.74
N PRO A 4 -15.15 -9.99 36.07
CA PRO A 4 -14.47 -9.12 37.02
C PRO A 4 -12.97 -9.04 36.68
N SER A 5 -12.49 -7.87 36.29
CA SER A 5 -11.09 -7.58 36.01
C SER A 5 -10.70 -6.23 36.61
N ALA A 6 -9.42 -6.04 36.94
CA ALA A 6 -8.91 -4.73 37.32
C ALA A 6 -9.17 -3.71 36.20
N GLY A 7 -9.73 -2.53 36.54
CA GLY A 7 -10.15 -1.52 35.55
C GLY A 7 -11.45 -1.83 34.83
N SER A 8 -12.39 -2.55 35.47
CA SER A 8 -13.74 -2.75 34.93
C SER A 8 -14.48 -1.42 34.78
N TYR A 9 -15.10 -1.18 33.61
CA TYR A 9 -15.90 0.03 33.37
C TYR A 9 -17.09 0.20 34.32
N TYR A 10 -17.62 -0.89 34.88
CA TYR A 10 -18.65 -0.82 35.92
C TYR A 10 -18.15 -0.11 37.17
N ASP A 11 -16.87 -0.30 37.49
CA ASP A 11 -16.21 0.32 38.65
C ASP A 11 -15.69 1.72 38.27
N GLU A 12 -15.11 1.88 37.08
CA GLU A 12 -14.57 3.17 36.58
C GLU A 12 -15.65 4.25 36.42
N PHE A 13 -16.83 3.88 35.90
CA PHE A 13 -17.94 4.80 35.71
C PHE A 13 -19.04 4.68 36.78
N ASN A 14 -18.79 3.90 37.85
CA ASN A 14 -19.75 3.67 38.93
C ASN A 14 -21.17 3.30 38.42
N LEU A 15 -21.23 2.41 37.42
CA LEU A 15 -22.47 2.03 36.74
C LEU A 15 -23.37 1.13 37.61
N CYS A 16 -22.84 0.60 38.71
CA CYS A 16 -23.60 -0.15 39.71
C CYS A 16 -23.93 0.75 40.90
N PRO A 17 -25.21 1.11 41.13
CA PRO A 17 -25.59 2.05 42.18
C PRO A 17 -25.29 1.58 43.62
N SER A 18 -25.03 0.29 43.82
CA SER A 18 -24.69 -0.28 45.13
C SER A 18 -23.77 -1.50 45.01
N GLU A 19 -22.99 -1.74 46.06
CA GLU A 19 -22.12 -2.91 46.18
C GLU A 19 -22.89 -4.23 46.09
N ALA A 20 -24.13 -4.28 46.60
CA ALA A 20 -25.00 -5.45 46.51
C ALA A 20 -25.35 -5.82 45.05
N LEU A 21 -25.62 -4.82 44.20
CA LEU A 21 -25.85 -5.05 42.76
C LEU A 21 -24.55 -5.47 42.06
N ARG A 22 -23.42 -4.87 42.46
CA ARG A 22 -22.09 -5.24 41.96
C ARG A 22 -21.71 -6.70 42.28
N GLN A 23 -22.05 -7.18 43.47
CA GLN A 23 -21.85 -8.57 43.87
C GLN A 23 -22.76 -9.54 43.10
N LYS A 24 -24.00 -9.15 42.81
CA LYS A 24 -24.88 -9.94 41.94
C LYS A 24 -24.33 -10.05 40.52
N LEU A 25 -23.75 -8.98 39.99
CA LEU A 25 -23.10 -9.00 38.67
C LEU A 25 -21.94 -10.03 38.62
N ASN A 26 -21.20 -10.22 39.71
CA ASN A 26 -20.12 -11.22 39.79
C ASN A 26 -20.64 -12.68 39.71
N GLN A 27 -21.93 -12.90 39.87
CA GLN A 27 -22.54 -14.23 39.77
C GLN A 27 -23.00 -14.56 38.34
N ALA A 28 -22.86 -13.62 37.39
CA ALA A 28 -23.19 -13.86 36.01
C ALA A 28 -22.17 -14.83 35.37
N GLU A 29 -22.66 -15.94 34.84
CA GLU A 29 -21.88 -16.84 34.00
C GLU A 29 -21.90 -16.31 32.57
N VAL A 30 -20.72 -15.99 32.03
CA VAL A 30 -20.57 -15.41 30.69
C VAL A 30 -19.65 -16.30 29.87
N LEU A 31 -20.08 -16.58 28.64
CA LEU A 31 -19.32 -17.33 27.66
C LEU A 31 -19.11 -16.43 26.43
N ILE A 32 -17.85 -16.28 26.02
CA ILE A 32 -17.47 -15.53 24.83
C ILE A 32 -17.03 -16.55 23.79
N GLU A 33 -17.74 -16.62 22.67
CA GLU A 33 -17.48 -17.57 21.59
C GLU A 33 -17.51 -16.86 20.24
N ASN A 34 -16.78 -17.41 19.28
CA ASN A 34 -16.85 -17.01 17.88
C ASN A 34 -17.72 -18.02 17.10
N TRP A 35 -18.28 -17.60 15.96
CA TRP A 35 -19.18 -18.41 15.11
C TRP A 35 -18.59 -19.76 14.70
N HIS A 36 -17.27 -19.88 14.57
CA HIS A 36 -16.59 -21.15 14.26
C HIS A 36 -16.94 -22.26 15.26
N THR A 37 -17.20 -21.93 16.52
CA THR A 37 -17.57 -22.94 17.55
C THR A 37 -18.96 -23.52 17.33
N LEU A 38 -19.83 -22.78 16.64
CA LEU A 38 -21.17 -23.20 16.24
C LEU A 38 -21.15 -24.12 15.01
N MET A 39 -19.98 -24.37 14.40
CA MET A 39 -19.87 -25.35 13.33
C MET A 39 -20.21 -26.77 13.84
N PRO A 40 -20.87 -27.61 13.03
CA PRO A 40 -21.07 -29.01 13.36
C PRO A 40 -19.75 -29.74 13.59
N ALA A 41 -19.72 -30.68 14.53
CA ALA A 41 -18.53 -31.51 14.75
C ALA A 41 -18.13 -32.26 13.46
N THR A 42 -16.85 -32.23 13.11
CA THR A 42 -16.32 -32.90 11.91
C THR A 42 -16.42 -34.41 12.06
N GLU A 43 -16.97 -35.10 11.05
CA GLU A 43 -16.95 -36.56 11.05
C GLU A 43 -15.51 -37.09 10.92
N PRO A 44 -15.06 -38.00 11.80
CA PRO A 44 -13.70 -38.54 11.73
C PRO A 44 -13.49 -39.32 10.41
N LYS A 45 -12.51 -38.89 9.60
CA LYS A 45 -12.20 -39.47 8.27
C LYS A 45 -11.78 -40.96 8.30
N ARG A 46 -11.47 -41.52 9.47
CA ARG A 46 -11.14 -42.94 9.68
C ARG A 46 -11.67 -43.43 11.03
N SER A 47 -12.96 -43.74 11.12
CA SER A 47 -13.48 -44.58 12.20
C SER A 47 -14.39 -45.69 11.67
N VAL A 48 -14.28 -46.88 12.26
CA VAL A 48 -15.10 -48.07 11.94
C VAL A 48 -16.58 -47.84 12.35
N VAL A 49 -16.85 -46.83 13.18
CA VAL A 49 -18.18 -46.41 13.60
C VAL A 49 -18.52 -45.09 12.91
N LYS A 50 -19.55 -45.08 12.05
CA LYS A 50 -20.19 -43.85 11.57
C LYS A 50 -21.07 -43.30 12.69
N LYS A 51 -20.57 -42.34 13.46
CA LYS A 51 -21.45 -41.55 14.35
C LYS A 51 -22.33 -40.70 13.44
N GLY A 52 -23.66 -40.79 13.59
CA GLY A 52 -24.60 -39.96 12.84
C GLY A 52 -24.49 -38.48 13.23
N ALA A 53 -25.33 -37.63 12.62
CA ALA A 53 -25.34 -36.19 12.85
C ALA A 53 -25.42 -35.83 14.35
N GLU A 54 -24.65 -34.82 14.76
CA GLU A 54 -24.61 -34.33 16.15
C GLU A 54 -26.02 -33.88 16.60
N THR A 55 -26.52 -34.44 17.71
CA THR A 55 -27.83 -34.07 18.26
C THR A 55 -27.80 -32.66 18.86
N ASP A 56 -28.94 -31.97 18.94
CA ASP A 56 -29.00 -30.60 19.48
C ASP A 56 -28.53 -30.52 20.94
N GLU A 57 -28.79 -31.55 21.75
CA GLU A 57 -28.33 -31.62 23.13
C GLU A 57 -26.81 -31.86 23.23
N ALA A 58 -26.23 -32.66 22.32
CA ALA A 58 -24.77 -32.84 22.24
C ALA A 58 -24.07 -31.54 21.78
N PHE A 59 -24.64 -30.88 20.77
CA PHE A 59 -24.20 -29.56 20.30
C PHE A 59 -24.23 -28.53 21.42
N THR A 60 -25.34 -28.46 22.17
CA THR A 60 -25.51 -27.53 23.30
C THR A 60 -24.44 -27.73 24.36
N ARG A 61 -24.13 -28.98 24.73
CA ARG A 61 -23.08 -29.26 25.73
C ARG A 61 -21.68 -28.91 25.23
N ARG A 62 -21.42 -29.11 23.95
CA ARG A 62 -20.14 -28.77 23.32
C ARG A 62 -19.94 -27.26 23.26
N VAL A 63 -20.94 -26.54 22.76
CA VAL A 63 -20.88 -25.09 22.54
C VAL A 63 -20.96 -24.33 23.86
N LEU A 64 -21.94 -24.62 24.72
CA LEU A 64 -22.17 -23.81 25.92
C LEU A 64 -21.31 -24.23 27.12
N GLY A 65 -20.69 -25.42 27.10
CA GLY A 65 -19.89 -25.92 28.21
C GLY A 65 -20.63 -25.84 29.55
N LYS A 66 -20.15 -25.00 30.48
CA LYS A 66 -20.79 -24.77 31.78
C LYS A 66 -22.18 -24.14 31.69
N LEU A 67 -22.41 -23.27 30.70
CA LEU A 67 -23.71 -22.64 30.47
C LEU A 67 -24.77 -23.65 30.01
N ALA A 68 -24.38 -24.85 29.58
CA ALA A 68 -25.33 -25.89 29.18
C ALA A 68 -26.21 -26.39 30.34
N ALA A 69 -25.91 -26.07 31.60
CA ALA A 69 -26.79 -26.39 32.74
C ALA A 69 -27.92 -25.37 32.94
N PHE A 70 -27.79 -24.17 32.37
CA PHE A 70 -28.71 -23.05 32.58
C PHE A 70 -29.73 -22.97 31.44
N LYS A 71 -30.93 -22.48 31.75
CA LYS A 71 -31.98 -22.15 30.78
C LYS A 71 -32.19 -20.64 30.76
N ASP A 72 -32.85 -20.14 29.72
CA ASP A 72 -33.22 -18.73 29.57
C ASP A 72 -32.00 -17.83 29.38
N ILE A 73 -31.20 -18.20 28.38
CA ILE A 73 -29.96 -17.48 28.09
C ILE A 73 -30.24 -16.18 27.33
N VAL A 74 -29.43 -15.16 27.60
CA VAL A 74 -29.38 -13.92 26.83
C VAL A 74 -28.17 -13.99 25.90
N VAL A 75 -28.37 -13.61 24.64
CA VAL A 75 -27.30 -13.55 23.64
C VAL A 75 -27.01 -12.08 23.35
N ILE A 76 -25.73 -11.72 23.31
CA ILE A 76 -25.25 -10.43 22.82
C ILE A 76 -24.39 -10.76 21.61
N ASN A 77 -24.80 -10.26 20.46
CA ASN A 77 -24.17 -10.48 19.19
C ASN A 77 -23.41 -9.21 18.80
N ASP A 78 -22.08 -9.27 18.90
CA ASP A 78 -21.20 -8.24 18.38
C ASP A 78 -21.02 -8.49 16.88
N GLU A 79 -21.00 -7.43 16.07
CA GLU A 79 -20.96 -7.51 14.60
C GLU A 79 -22.16 -8.22 13.94
N ALA A 80 -23.37 -8.00 14.46
CA ALA A 80 -24.60 -8.67 14.02
C ALA A 80 -24.97 -8.53 12.53
N HIS A 81 -24.34 -7.63 11.79
CA HIS A 81 -24.48 -7.53 10.33
C HIS A 81 -24.02 -8.78 9.57
N HIS A 82 -23.19 -9.61 10.18
CA HIS A 82 -22.86 -10.93 9.67
C HIS A 82 -24.01 -11.93 9.95
N ALA A 83 -24.87 -11.72 10.95
CA ALA A 83 -25.86 -12.69 11.41
C ALA A 83 -27.23 -12.57 10.72
N TYR A 84 -27.34 -12.94 9.44
CA TYR A 84 -28.62 -12.92 8.72
C TYR A 84 -29.00 -14.27 8.11
N ARG A 85 -30.30 -14.56 8.10
CA ARG A 85 -30.87 -15.70 7.35
C ARG A 85 -30.78 -15.36 5.85
N LYS A 86 -30.11 -16.19 5.03
CA LYS A 86 -30.00 -15.95 3.58
C LYS A 86 -31.39 -15.62 2.99
N PRO A 87 -31.58 -14.45 2.35
CA PRO A 87 -32.70 -14.27 1.44
C PRO A 87 -32.55 -15.27 0.29
N ALA A 88 -33.66 -15.87 -0.14
CA ALA A 88 -33.66 -16.95 -1.13
C ALA A 88 -33.18 -16.54 -2.55
N GLU A 89 -32.73 -15.30 -2.78
CA GLU A 89 -32.52 -14.76 -4.14
C GLU A 89 -31.12 -14.16 -4.42
N VAL A 90 -30.23 -14.02 -3.44
CA VAL A 90 -28.94 -13.35 -3.69
C VAL A 90 -27.87 -14.35 -4.15
N LYS A 91 -27.71 -14.50 -5.48
CA LYS A 91 -26.58 -15.21 -6.11
C LYS A 91 -25.36 -14.30 -6.24
N ILE A 92 -24.67 -13.99 -5.14
CA ILE A 92 -23.32 -13.41 -5.22
C ILE A 92 -22.31 -14.53 -5.42
N SER A 93 -21.32 -14.37 -6.30
CA SER A 93 -20.24 -15.35 -6.42
C SER A 93 -19.31 -15.29 -5.19
N LYS A 94 -18.69 -16.41 -4.80
CA LYS A 94 -17.73 -16.45 -3.67
C LYS A 94 -16.64 -15.39 -3.79
N LYS A 95 -16.14 -15.16 -5.01
CA LYS A 95 -15.12 -14.15 -5.30
C LYS A 95 -15.58 -12.71 -5.03
N GLN A 96 -16.82 -12.38 -5.40
CA GLN A 96 -17.40 -11.06 -5.13
C GLN A 96 -17.73 -10.85 -3.64
N ALA A 97 -18.09 -11.93 -2.94
CA ALA A 97 -18.27 -11.91 -1.49
C ALA A 97 -16.93 -11.66 -0.79
N GLU A 98 -15.87 -12.39 -1.16
CA GLU A 98 -14.50 -12.17 -0.65
C GLU A 98 -13.98 -10.74 -0.94
N GLU A 99 -14.19 -10.22 -2.15
CA GLU A 99 -13.79 -8.85 -2.52
C GLU A 99 -14.55 -7.76 -1.73
N ALA A 100 -15.76 -8.07 -1.27
CA ALA A 100 -16.57 -7.21 -0.41
C ALA A 100 -16.39 -7.48 1.09
N GLY A 101 -15.55 -8.46 1.47
CA GLY A 101 -15.32 -8.85 2.87
C GLY A 101 -16.48 -9.62 3.52
N ILE A 102 -17.31 -10.31 2.72
CA ILE A 102 -18.51 -11.02 3.17
C ILE A 102 -18.21 -12.53 3.23
N ASP A 103 -18.28 -13.13 4.42
CA ASP A 103 -18.31 -14.59 4.57
C ASP A 103 -19.78 -15.09 4.57
N LEU A 104 -20.16 -15.73 3.46
CA LEU A 104 -21.52 -16.26 3.26
C LEU A 104 -21.83 -17.50 4.12
N ASP A 105 -20.81 -18.17 4.65
CA ASP A 105 -20.94 -19.36 5.49
C ASP A 105 -21.07 -18.93 6.97
N GLU A 106 -20.32 -17.92 7.42
CA GLU A 106 -20.42 -17.31 8.76
C GLU A 106 -21.88 -16.97 9.14
N ALA A 107 -22.56 -16.22 8.27
CA ALA A 107 -23.90 -15.69 8.52
C ALA A 107 -24.97 -16.75 8.81
N THR A 108 -24.92 -17.81 8.00
CA THR A 108 -25.91 -18.89 8.08
C THR A 108 -25.65 -19.74 9.33
N ARG A 109 -24.37 -19.97 9.68
CA ARG A 109 -23.99 -20.84 10.79
C ARG A 109 -24.27 -20.22 12.15
N TRP A 110 -24.13 -18.91 12.28
CA TRP A 110 -24.47 -18.23 13.52
C TRP A 110 -25.94 -18.42 13.89
N ILE A 111 -26.85 -18.07 12.97
CA ILE A 111 -28.29 -18.18 13.19
C ILE A 111 -28.73 -19.65 13.37
N GLU A 112 -28.20 -20.57 12.57
CA GLU A 112 -28.46 -22.02 12.76
C GLU A 112 -28.02 -22.50 14.14
N GLY A 113 -26.84 -22.08 14.62
CA GLY A 113 -26.34 -22.40 15.95
C GLY A 113 -27.28 -21.88 17.05
N LEU A 114 -27.70 -20.62 16.95
CA LEU A 114 -28.65 -20.02 17.91
C LEU A 114 -30.01 -20.73 17.89
N ASP A 115 -30.53 -21.11 16.72
CA ASP A 115 -31.77 -21.88 16.60
C ASP A 115 -31.67 -23.24 17.33
N ARG A 116 -30.52 -23.92 17.23
CA ARG A 116 -30.28 -25.19 17.95
C ARG A 116 -30.19 -24.98 19.46
N LEU A 117 -29.53 -23.92 19.91
CA LEU A 117 -29.46 -23.58 21.33
C LEU A 117 -30.82 -23.17 21.90
N HIS A 118 -31.64 -22.45 21.11
CA HIS A 118 -32.98 -22.06 21.52
C HIS A 118 -33.87 -23.27 21.77
N LYS A 119 -33.78 -24.33 20.95
CA LYS A 119 -34.55 -25.57 21.12
C LYS A 119 -34.26 -26.26 22.46
N THR A 120 -33.02 -26.21 22.95
CA THR A 120 -32.60 -26.99 24.12
C THR A 120 -32.55 -26.16 25.41
N ARG A 121 -32.23 -24.86 25.33
CA ARG A 121 -32.03 -23.97 26.50
C ARG A 121 -32.93 -22.75 26.55
N ARG A 122 -33.65 -22.45 25.47
CA ARG A 122 -34.46 -21.23 25.29
C ARG A 122 -33.61 -19.95 25.39
N ILE A 123 -33.46 -19.26 24.28
CA ILE A 123 -32.90 -17.90 24.24
C ILE A 123 -34.02 -16.92 24.62
N GLN A 124 -33.83 -16.12 25.66
CA GLN A 124 -34.81 -15.15 26.15
C GLN A 124 -34.83 -13.89 25.29
N ARG A 125 -33.64 -13.35 24.96
CA ARG A 125 -33.43 -12.22 24.05
C ARG A 125 -32.07 -12.34 23.35
N CYS A 126 -32.01 -11.85 22.12
CA CYS A 126 -30.77 -11.59 21.40
C CYS A 126 -30.65 -10.07 21.23
N PHE A 127 -29.52 -9.50 21.62
CA PHE A 127 -29.17 -8.10 21.40
C PHE A 127 -28.15 -8.05 20.28
N ASP A 128 -28.55 -7.51 19.14
CA ASP A 128 -27.70 -7.34 17.97
C ASP A 128 -27.05 -5.95 18.00
N LEU A 129 -25.71 -5.93 18.05
CA LEU A 129 -24.89 -4.73 17.98
C LEU A 129 -24.12 -4.76 16.66
N SER A 130 -24.19 -3.69 15.89
CA SER A 130 -23.47 -3.60 14.62
C SER A 130 -23.22 -2.14 14.26
N ALA A 131 -22.02 -1.87 13.73
CA ALA A 131 -21.69 -0.57 13.13
C ALA A 131 -22.29 -0.41 11.72
N THR A 132 -22.87 -1.46 11.16
CA THR A 132 -23.23 -1.60 9.74
C THR A 132 -24.64 -2.20 9.65
N PRO A 133 -25.68 -1.39 9.94
CA PRO A 133 -27.02 -1.88 10.27
C PRO A 133 -27.86 -2.36 9.06
N PHE A 134 -27.22 -2.96 8.07
CA PHE A 134 -27.84 -3.48 6.84
C PHE A 134 -27.04 -4.68 6.31
N ALA A 135 -27.69 -5.55 5.54
CA ALA A 135 -27.01 -6.68 4.91
C ALA A 135 -26.09 -6.20 3.76
N PRO A 136 -24.84 -6.66 3.69
CA PRO A 136 -23.93 -6.27 2.62
C PRO A 136 -24.36 -6.90 1.28
N THR A 137 -24.81 -6.09 0.31
CA THR A 137 -25.41 -6.58 -0.95
C THR A 137 -24.41 -6.75 -2.11
N GLY A 138 -23.13 -6.44 -1.91
CA GLY A 138 -22.06 -6.58 -2.93
C GLY A 138 -22.23 -5.71 -4.18
N LYS A 139 -23.29 -4.90 -4.25
CA LYS A 139 -23.52 -3.89 -5.28
C LYS A 139 -23.33 -2.51 -4.66
N ALA A 140 -22.94 -1.52 -5.46
CA ALA A 140 -23.08 -0.12 -5.10
C ALA A 140 -24.58 0.16 -4.97
N SER A 141 -25.10 -0.02 -3.75
CA SER A 141 -26.53 -0.09 -3.47
C SER A 141 -27.02 1.30 -3.11
N THR A 142 -27.63 1.95 -4.08
CA THR A 142 -28.72 2.92 -3.83
C THR A 142 -29.81 2.18 -3.04
N ASP A 143 -30.15 2.70 -1.86
CA ASP A 143 -31.12 2.17 -0.88
C ASP A 143 -30.72 0.85 -0.18
N THR A 144 -29.76 0.92 0.74
CA THR A 144 -29.58 -0.11 1.77
C THR A 144 -30.73 -0.05 2.77
N ALA A 145 -31.66 -1.00 2.69
CA ALA A 145 -32.67 -1.19 3.71
C ALA A 145 -31.99 -1.57 5.03
N LEU A 146 -32.17 -0.74 6.04
CA LEU A 146 -31.79 -1.02 7.42
C LEU A 146 -32.45 -2.33 7.91
N PHE A 147 -31.85 -3.03 8.86
CA PHE A 147 -32.51 -4.18 9.49
C PHE A 147 -33.83 -3.76 10.13
N ASP A 148 -34.91 -4.52 9.86
CA ASP A 148 -36.26 -4.20 10.35
C ASP A 148 -36.38 -4.20 11.88
N TRP A 149 -35.41 -4.78 12.59
CA TRP A 149 -35.38 -4.91 14.05
C TRP A 149 -34.44 -3.93 14.75
N ILE A 150 -33.98 -2.87 14.06
CA ILE A 150 -33.22 -1.80 14.71
C ILE A 150 -34.12 -1.08 15.71
N VAL A 151 -33.63 -0.96 16.94
CA VAL A 151 -34.30 -0.21 18.01
C VAL A 151 -33.68 1.17 18.21
N SER A 152 -32.40 1.34 17.89
CA SER A 152 -31.66 2.59 18.00
C SER A 152 -30.59 2.64 16.93
N ASP A 153 -30.56 3.71 16.16
CA ASP A 153 -29.47 4.07 15.24
C ASP A 153 -28.80 5.33 15.77
N PHE A 154 -27.49 5.29 15.98
CA PHE A 154 -26.70 6.40 16.49
C PHE A 154 -25.50 6.60 15.58
N GLY A 155 -25.60 7.58 14.69
CA GLY A 155 -24.68 7.76 13.60
C GLY A 155 -23.30 8.24 14.04
N LEU A 156 -22.30 8.05 13.16
CA LEU A 156 -20.95 8.50 13.43
C LEU A 156 -20.86 10.04 13.60
N ASN A 157 -21.63 10.82 12.84
CA ASN A 157 -21.65 12.27 13.00
C ASN A 157 -22.18 12.67 14.39
N ASP A 158 -23.27 12.07 14.84
CA ASP A 158 -23.84 12.33 16.17
C ASP A 158 -22.83 11.96 17.27
N ALA A 159 -22.08 10.87 17.08
CA ALA A 159 -21.03 10.47 18.01
C ALA A 159 -19.86 11.47 18.06
N ILE A 160 -19.48 12.06 16.92
CA ILE A 160 -18.44 13.09 16.85
C ILE A 160 -18.94 14.38 17.50
N GLU A 161 -20.16 14.84 17.15
CA GLU A 161 -20.76 16.07 17.69
C GLU A 161 -21.03 15.99 19.19
N ALA A 162 -21.44 14.82 19.69
CA ALA A 162 -21.60 14.56 21.12
C ALA A 162 -20.27 14.39 21.87
N GLY A 163 -19.12 14.43 21.17
CA GLY A 163 -17.80 14.24 21.75
C GLY A 163 -17.58 12.83 22.30
N LEU A 164 -18.37 11.83 21.87
CA LEU A 164 -18.22 10.44 22.31
C LEU A 164 -17.03 9.75 21.64
N VAL A 165 -16.64 10.24 20.48
CA VAL A 165 -15.47 9.76 19.71
C VAL A 165 -14.53 10.91 19.35
N LYS A 166 -13.33 10.57 18.90
CA LYS A 166 -12.37 11.53 18.32
C LYS A 166 -12.92 12.09 17.02
N THR A 167 -12.46 13.28 16.65
CA THR A 167 -12.78 13.90 15.37
C THR A 167 -11.68 13.61 14.34
N PRO A 168 -12.00 13.02 13.17
CA PRO A 168 -11.01 12.82 12.12
C PRO A 168 -10.63 14.14 11.45
N ARG A 169 -9.32 14.38 11.29
CA ARG A 169 -8.76 15.47 10.49
C ARG A 169 -8.18 14.91 9.20
N VAL A 170 -8.59 15.46 8.07
CA VAL A 170 -8.14 15.04 6.73
C VAL A 170 -7.36 16.16 6.07
N VAL A 171 -6.48 15.81 5.12
CA VAL A 171 -5.74 16.81 4.34
C VAL A 171 -6.70 17.56 3.43
N VAL A 172 -6.73 18.88 3.58
CA VAL A 172 -7.60 19.78 2.79
C VAL A 172 -6.81 20.53 1.73
N ARG A 173 -5.59 20.96 2.06
CA ARG A 173 -4.67 21.63 1.14
C ARG A 173 -3.25 21.13 1.36
N ASP A 174 -2.45 21.19 0.32
CA ASP A 174 -1.01 21.05 0.38
C ASP A 174 -0.38 21.99 -0.65
N ASP A 175 0.95 22.14 -0.60
CA ASP A 175 1.71 23.02 -1.49
C ASP A 175 2.14 22.37 -2.81
N ALA A 176 1.75 21.10 -3.04
CA ALA A 176 1.99 20.42 -4.29
C ALA A 176 0.85 20.63 -5.29
N MET A 177 1.09 20.30 -6.56
CA MET A 177 0.02 20.32 -7.57
C MET A 177 -1.09 19.34 -7.18
N PRO A 178 -2.35 19.80 -7.06
CA PRO A 178 -3.47 18.93 -6.74
C PRO A 178 -3.81 17.99 -7.89
N ASP A 179 -4.64 16.99 -7.61
CA ASP A 179 -5.17 16.12 -8.66
C ASP A 179 -6.02 16.94 -9.67
N ALA A 180 -5.72 16.79 -10.96
CA ALA A 180 -6.33 17.63 -12.01
C ALA A 180 -7.84 17.41 -12.18
N LYS A 181 -8.37 16.24 -11.77
CA LYS A 181 -9.79 15.91 -11.92
C LYS A 181 -10.60 16.35 -10.70
N THR A 182 -10.05 16.16 -9.51
CA THR A 182 -10.76 16.38 -8.24
C THR A 182 -10.42 17.71 -7.57
N LEU A 183 -9.33 18.37 -7.99
CA LEU A 183 -8.78 19.60 -7.39
C LEU A 183 -8.46 19.46 -5.88
N ARG A 184 -8.37 18.22 -5.38
CA ARG A 184 -7.99 17.91 -4.00
C ARG A 184 -6.50 17.61 -3.90
N SER A 185 -5.97 17.78 -2.69
CA SER A 185 -4.63 17.33 -2.30
C SER A 185 -4.43 15.85 -2.69
N LYS A 186 -3.24 15.51 -3.20
CA LYS A 186 -2.89 14.12 -3.49
C LYS A 186 -2.76 13.28 -2.22
N LEU A 187 -2.47 13.92 -1.07
CA LEU A 187 -2.42 13.27 0.24
C LEU A 187 -3.81 12.90 0.77
N TYR A 188 -4.88 13.53 0.28
CA TYR A 188 -6.26 13.13 0.59
C TYR A 188 -6.58 11.74 0.03
N HIS A 189 -6.06 11.42 -1.17
CA HIS A 189 -6.30 10.14 -1.84
C HIS A 189 -5.02 9.54 -2.45
N ILE A 190 -4.02 9.27 -1.60
CA ILE A 190 -2.68 8.81 -1.99
C ILE A 190 -2.72 7.64 -2.99
N TYR A 191 -3.60 6.66 -2.77
CA TYR A 191 -3.69 5.47 -3.62
C TYR A 191 -4.27 5.74 -5.02
N ARG A 192 -4.92 6.88 -5.28
CA ARG A 192 -5.45 7.22 -6.63
C ARG A 192 -4.37 7.75 -7.55
N ASP A 193 -3.23 8.20 -7.02
CA ASP A 193 -2.13 8.63 -7.86
C ASP A 193 -1.61 7.43 -8.66
N PRO A 194 -1.57 7.50 -10.02
CA PRO A 194 -1.14 6.38 -10.84
C PRO A 194 0.25 5.85 -10.46
N ALA A 195 1.16 6.73 -10.04
CA ALA A 195 2.50 6.34 -9.63
C ALA A 195 2.53 5.48 -8.37
N VAL A 196 1.55 5.68 -7.48
CA VAL A 196 1.38 4.88 -6.26
C VAL A 196 0.60 3.60 -6.59
N ALA A 197 -0.54 3.72 -7.27
CA ALA A 197 -1.39 2.58 -7.60
C ALA A 197 -0.64 1.51 -8.41
N GLU A 198 0.11 1.91 -9.43
CA GLU A 198 0.87 0.97 -10.26
C GLU A 198 1.97 0.25 -9.46
N ASP A 199 2.70 0.98 -8.59
CA ASP A 199 3.81 0.41 -7.82
C ASP A 199 3.34 -0.42 -6.61
N LEU A 200 2.23 -0.10 -5.97
CA LEU A 200 1.71 -0.89 -4.86
C LEU A 200 0.92 -2.13 -5.34
N ASN A 201 0.56 -2.21 -6.63
CA ASN A 201 -0.16 -3.36 -7.20
C ASN A 201 0.73 -4.42 -7.85
N ARG A 202 2.02 -4.15 -8.05
CA ARG A 202 2.97 -5.17 -8.55
C ARG A 202 3.47 -6.07 -7.42
N LYS A 203 4.01 -7.23 -7.80
CA LYS A 203 4.88 -8.00 -6.89
C LYS A 203 6.16 -7.18 -6.67
N ALA A 204 6.59 -7.11 -5.42
CA ALA A 204 7.77 -6.38 -5.03
C ALA A 204 8.41 -7.03 -3.81
N GLU A 205 9.73 -7.01 -3.77
CA GLU A 205 10.48 -7.50 -2.62
C GLU A 205 10.45 -6.47 -1.47
N PRO A 206 10.59 -6.91 -0.20
CA PRO A 206 10.56 -6.00 0.95
C PRO A 206 11.57 -4.84 0.89
N HIS A 207 12.71 -5.05 0.23
CA HIS A 207 13.77 -4.05 0.10
C HIS A 207 13.56 -3.02 -1.00
N GLU A 208 12.52 -3.18 -1.83
CA GLU A 208 12.24 -2.21 -2.88
C GLU A 208 11.62 -0.93 -2.32
N ALA A 209 12.19 0.22 -2.70
CA ALA A 209 11.81 1.52 -2.16
C ALA A 209 10.35 1.89 -2.46
N LEU A 210 9.70 2.56 -1.50
CA LEU A 210 8.32 3.03 -1.63
C LEU A 210 8.19 4.21 -2.62
N PRO A 211 7.00 4.41 -3.22
CA PRO A 211 6.72 5.57 -4.07
C PRO A 211 7.02 6.89 -3.36
N LYS A 212 7.50 7.91 -4.11
CA LYS A 212 7.85 9.23 -3.55
C LYS A 212 6.72 9.84 -2.72
N LEU A 213 5.50 9.89 -3.28
CA LEU A 213 4.33 10.46 -2.59
C LEU A 213 4.05 9.77 -1.24
N VAL A 214 4.28 8.45 -1.14
CA VAL A 214 4.10 7.69 0.12
C VAL A 214 5.19 8.07 1.14
N LYS A 215 6.44 8.25 0.70
CA LYS A 215 7.54 8.70 1.58
C LYS A 215 7.34 10.14 2.06
N ASP A 216 6.87 11.02 1.19
CA ASP A 216 6.52 12.40 1.53
C ASP A 216 5.38 12.42 2.54
N ALA A 217 4.34 11.63 2.31
CA ALA A 217 3.21 11.45 3.23
C ALA A 217 3.66 10.98 4.62
N TYR A 218 4.56 9.98 4.70
CA TYR A 218 5.12 9.53 5.99
C TYR A 218 6.03 10.57 6.65
N THR A 219 6.72 11.41 5.86
CA THR A 219 7.55 12.49 6.40
C THR A 219 6.68 13.58 7.02
N ILE A 220 5.58 13.96 6.38
CA ILE A 220 4.65 14.96 6.91
C ILE A 220 3.88 14.41 8.11
N LEU A 221 3.21 13.27 7.95
CA LEU A 221 2.43 12.63 9.02
C LEU A 221 3.31 12.27 10.22
N GLY A 222 4.57 11.90 9.96
CA GLY A 222 5.60 11.62 10.95
C GLY A 222 6.01 12.83 11.78
N ALA A 223 6.01 14.04 11.20
CA ALA A 223 6.33 15.26 11.92
C ALA A 223 5.28 15.57 12.99
N ASP A 224 4.00 15.44 12.65
CA ASP A 224 2.88 15.61 13.59
C ASP A 224 2.85 14.50 14.66
N TRP A 225 3.11 13.24 14.26
CA TRP A 225 3.23 12.14 15.21
C TRP A 225 4.34 12.38 16.23
N ARG A 226 5.50 12.91 15.82
CA ARG A 226 6.59 13.26 16.75
C ARG A 226 6.17 14.32 17.74
N ALA A 227 5.48 15.38 17.28
CA ALA A 227 4.98 16.43 18.16
C ALA A 227 3.99 15.85 19.18
N THR A 228 3.06 15.01 18.73
CA THR A 228 2.10 14.29 19.58
C THR A 228 2.82 13.37 20.58
N ALA A 229 3.81 12.60 20.14
CA ALA A 229 4.57 11.68 21.00
C ALA A 229 5.35 12.43 22.09
N LYS A 230 5.95 13.58 21.75
CA LYS A 230 6.62 14.44 22.71
C LYS A 230 5.63 15.01 23.73
N GLN A 231 4.51 15.56 23.28
CA GLN A 231 3.47 16.10 24.17
C GLN A 231 2.96 15.04 25.15
N TRP A 232 2.73 13.82 24.66
CA TRP A 232 2.29 12.70 25.49
C TRP A 232 3.35 12.29 26.51
N ALA A 233 4.63 12.23 26.10
CA ALA A 233 5.74 11.94 27.01
C ALA A 233 5.90 13.02 28.09
N ASP A 234 5.81 14.30 27.72
CA ASP A 234 5.88 15.44 28.65
C ASP A 234 4.71 15.42 29.65
N SER A 235 3.53 14.99 29.19
CA SER A 235 2.32 14.76 30.00
C SER A 235 2.36 13.44 30.79
N LYS A 236 3.45 12.67 30.70
CA LYS A 236 3.65 11.37 31.36
C LYS A 236 2.58 10.33 31.02
N HIS A 237 2.05 10.36 29.78
CA HIS A 237 1.19 9.30 29.30
C HIS A 237 1.92 7.95 29.35
N HIS A 238 1.19 6.93 29.81
CA HIS A 238 1.74 5.58 30.00
C HIS A 238 2.04 4.84 28.68
N SER A 239 1.26 5.13 27.63
CA SER A 239 1.38 4.50 26.33
C SER A 239 1.64 5.56 25.25
N PRO A 240 2.52 5.28 24.27
CA PRO A 240 2.82 6.24 23.20
C PRO A 240 1.65 6.33 22.20
N PRO A 241 1.58 7.39 21.38
CA PRO A 241 0.64 7.46 20.27
C PRO A 241 1.00 6.42 19.19
N VAL A 242 -0.04 5.82 18.56
CA VAL A 242 0.11 4.82 17.50
C VAL A 242 -0.26 5.41 16.13
N MET A 243 0.58 5.08 15.13
CA MET A 243 0.30 5.25 13.71
C MET A 243 -0.17 3.92 13.11
N LEU A 244 -1.38 3.90 12.56
CA LEU A 244 -1.97 2.75 11.87
C LEU A 244 -1.79 2.90 10.36
N THR A 245 -1.17 1.92 9.71
CA THR A 245 -1.07 1.85 8.25
C THR A 245 -1.92 0.71 7.72
N VAL A 246 -2.81 1.02 6.76
CA VAL A 246 -3.66 0.03 6.09
C VAL A 246 -3.21 -0.15 4.65
N CYS A 247 -2.75 -1.35 4.32
CA CYS A 247 -2.14 -1.69 3.03
C CYS A 247 -3.10 -2.48 2.15
N ASN A 248 -2.89 -2.42 0.83
CA ASN A 248 -3.61 -3.24 -0.14
C ASN A 248 -3.16 -4.71 -0.16
N ARG A 249 -1.88 -4.98 0.19
CA ARG A 249 -1.23 -6.29 0.01
C ARG A 249 -0.17 -6.55 1.08
N THR A 250 0.17 -7.83 1.27
CA THR A 250 1.24 -8.29 2.18
C THR A 250 2.62 -7.81 1.76
N GLU A 251 2.90 -7.77 0.44
CA GLU A 251 4.18 -7.26 -0.07
C GLU A 251 4.36 -5.77 0.26
N THR A 252 3.30 -4.97 0.11
CA THR A 252 3.29 -3.56 0.51
C THR A 252 3.53 -3.39 2.01
N ALA A 253 2.86 -4.19 2.84
CA ALA A 253 3.05 -4.16 4.29
C ALA A 253 4.50 -4.50 4.69
N ALA A 254 5.11 -5.50 4.05
CA ALA A 254 6.51 -5.87 4.26
C ALA A 254 7.48 -4.75 3.86
N ARG A 255 7.24 -4.08 2.72
CA ARG A 255 8.04 -2.91 2.28
C ARG A 255 7.97 -1.75 3.26
N ILE A 256 6.79 -1.49 3.83
CA ILE A 256 6.59 -0.42 4.82
C ILE A 256 7.26 -0.77 6.14
N GLU A 257 7.13 -2.02 6.60
CA GLU A 257 7.85 -2.51 7.77
C GLU A 257 9.35 -2.33 7.59
N GLN A 258 9.89 -2.74 6.44
CA GLN A 258 11.30 -2.57 6.12
C GLN A 258 11.72 -1.09 6.06
N PHE A 259 10.91 -0.23 5.44
CA PHE A 259 11.16 1.22 5.35
C PHE A 259 11.35 1.88 6.72
N PHE A 260 10.52 1.54 7.71
CA PHE A 260 10.69 2.02 9.07
C PHE A 260 11.91 1.40 9.76
N ASN A 261 12.14 0.11 9.54
CA ASN A 261 13.15 -0.62 10.30
C ASN A 261 14.59 -0.33 9.85
N GLN A 262 14.81 -0.12 8.55
CA GLN A 262 16.13 0.19 7.99
C GLN A 262 16.50 1.68 8.10
N GLY A 263 15.59 2.51 8.63
CA GLY A 263 15.83 3.93 8.82
C GLY A 263 15.87 4.70 7.49
N ASP A 264 15.08 4.26 6.52
CA ASP A 264 14.81 5.03 5.29
C ASP A 264 13.74 6.10 5.52
N CYS A 265 12.99 6.00 6.62
CA CYS A 265 12.15 7.09 7.10
C CYS A 265 13.00 8.30 7.51
N HIS A 266 12.52 9.50 7.19
CA HIS A 266 13.25 10.74 7.46
C HIS A 266 13.52 10.94 8.97
N TRP A 267 12.55 10.62 9.81
CA TRP A 267 12.58 10.83 11.25
C TRP A 267 13.20 9.64 12.00
N PRO A 268 14.27 9.81 12.81
CA PRO A 268 14.88 8.70 13.55
C PRO A 268 13.93 8.06 14.56
N GLU A 269 13.04 8.84 15.15
CA GLU A 269 12.06 8.35 16.15
C GLU A 269 11.03 7.41 15.51
N LEU A 270 10.87 7.47 14.19
CA LEU A 270 10.06 6.50 13.47
C LEU A 270 10.78 5.17 13.27
N GLN A 271 12.11 5.15 13.25
CA GLN A 271 12.93 3.93 13.20
C GLN A 271 12.98 3.27 14.59
N ALA A 272 11.96 2.47 14.88
CA ALA A 272 11.87 1.70 16.12
C ALA A 272 11.39 0.27 15.83
N PRO A 273 12.32 -0.65 15.51
CA PRO A 273 11.94 -1.99 15.08
C PRO A 273 11.14 -2.81 16.09
N GLY A 274 11.48 -2.82 17.38
CA GLY A 274 10.65 -3.48 18.40
C GLY A 274 9.40 -2.69 18.81
N LYS A 275 9.13 -1.54 18.18
CA LYS A 275 7.87 -0.79 18.34
C LYS A 275 7.04 -0.73 17.05
N THR A 276 7.42 -1.53 16.05
CA THR A 276 6.77 -1.62 14.74
C THR A 276 6.26 -3.05 14.55
N LEU A 277 4.96 -3.21 14.36
CA LEU A 277 4.33 -4.51 14.16
C LEU A 277 3.67 -4.59 12.79
N ARG A 278 4.08 -5.56 11.98
CA ARG A 278 3.31 -6.01 10.81
C ARG A 278 2.35 -7.13 11.22
N VAL A 279 1.05 -6.89 11.06
CA VAL A 279 0.01 -7.91 11.31
C VAL A 279 -0.14 -8.78 10.07
N ASP A 280 0.19 -10.06 10.20
CA ASP A 280 -0.02 -11.06 9.15
C ASP A 280 -1.42 -11.64 9.27
N SER A 281 -2.31 -11.29 8.34
CA SER A 281 -3.72 -11.72 8.34
C SER A 281 -3.87 -13.24 8.34
N ARG A 282 -2.96 -13.99 7.70
CA ARG A 282 -3.02 -15.47 7.69
C ARG A 282 -2.64 -16.08 9.03
N VAL A 283 -1.70 -15.45 9.74
CA VAL A 283 -1.31 -15.86 11.09
C VAL A 283 -2.44 -15.53 12.08
N MET A 284 -3.12 -14.39 11.88
CA MET A 284 -4.30 -14.00 12.68
C MET A 284 -5.50 -14.94 12.46
N GLU A 285 -5.87 -15.25 11.23
CA GLU A 285 -6.95 -16.22 10.92
C GLU A 285 -6.69 -17.57 11.61
N LYS A 286 -5.44 -18.03 11.59
CA LYS A 286 -5.05 -19.27 12.27
C LYS A 286 -5.11 -19.15 13.79
N ALA A 287 -4.79 -17.98 14.35
CA ALA A 287 -4.97 -17.69 15.78
C ALA A 287 -6.45 -17.76 16.21
N GLU A 288 -7.36 -17.35 15.34
CA GLU A 288 -8.81 -17.36 15.60
C GLU A 288 -9.38 -18.78 15.57
N VAL A 289 -8.91 -19.62 14.66
CA VAL A 289 -9.34 -21.03 14.54
C VAL A 289 -8.58 -21.95 15.51
N GLY A 290 -7.48 -21.47 16.12
CA GLY A 290 -6.61 -22.26 17.00
C GLY A 290 -5.68 -23.22 16.25
N GLU A 291 -5.37 -22.92 14.98
CA GLU A 291 -4.47 -23.67 14.12
C GLU A 291 -3.05 -23.08 14.10
N THR A 292 -2.08 -23.85 13.59
CA THR A 292 -0.67 -23.42 13.48
C THR A 292 -0.32 -22.92 12.07
N ALA A 293 0.40 -21.80 11.98
CA ALA A 293 0.96 -21.25 10.76
C ALA A 293 2.35 -21.83 10.45
N GLY A 294 2.72 -21.81 9.17
CA GLY A 294 4.03 -22.31 8.70
C GLY A 294 5.18 -21.54 9.34
N ALA A 295 6.32 -22.19 9.56
CA ALA A 295 7.49 -21.58 10.22
C ALA A 295 8.06 -20.42 9.39
N ASP A 296 8.12 -19.23 9.99
CA ASP A 296 8.83 -18.06 9.45
C ASP A 296 9.71 -17.50 10.59
N LYS A 297 10.98 -17.92 10.57
CA LYS A 297 11.95 -17.55 11.61
C LYS A 297 12.19 -16.04 11.67
N GLY A 298 12.06 -15.33 10.55
CA GLY A 298 12.25 -13.89 10.51
C GLY A 298 11.12 -13.15 11.20
N TYR A 299 9.88 -13.59 10.97
CA TYR A 299 8.70 -13.04 11.62
C TYR A 299 8.64 -13.37 13.11
N GLU A 300 9.00 -14.60 13.51
CA GLU A 300 9.07 -15.02 14.91
C GLU A 300 10.07 -14.19 15.71
N ALA A 301 11.29 -14.00 15.18
CA ALA A 301 12.29 -13.11 15.79
C ALA A 301 11.79 -11.67 15.94
N ARG A 302 10.87 -11.23 15.07
CA ARG A 302 10.29 -9.89 15.14
C ARG A 302 9.30 -9.75 16.28
N LEU A 303 8.45 -10.76 16.48
CA LEU A 303 7.54 -10.79 17.63
C LEU A 303 8.33 -10.83 18.94
N GLU A 304 9.40 -11.62 19.01
CA GLU A 304 10.30 -11.66 20.17
C GLU A 304 10.92 -10.30 20.46
N GLN A 305 11.42 -9.60 19.43
CA GLN A 305 11.97 -8.25 19.59
C GLN A 305 10.95 -7.26 20.17
N VAL A 306 9.68 -7.34 19.76
CA VAL A 306 8.62 -6.50 20.33
C VAL A 306 8.43 -6.78 21.82
N ILE A 307 8.49 -8.05 22.24
CA ILE A 307 8.40 -8.43 23.66
C ILE A 307 9.61 -7.95 24.45
N ASP A 308 10.81 -8.08 23.88
CA ASP A 308 12.05 -7.68 24.55
C ASP A 308 12.10 -6.17 24.77
N GLU A 309 11.63 -5.37 23.82
CA GLU A 309 11.55 -3.91 23.94
C GLU A 309 10.33 -3.41 24.74
N ALA A 310 9.35 -4.27 25.03
CA ALA A 310 8.21 -3.92 25.86
C ALA A 310 8.64 -3.64 27.31
N ALA A 311 8.14 -2.54 27.86
CA ALA A 311 8.37 -2.12 29.24
C ALA A 311 7.46 -2.87 30.22
N ILE A 312 7.58 -4.20 30.23
CA ILE A 312 6.85 -5.14 31.08
C ILE A 312 7.83 -5.98 31.93
N PRO A 313 7.41 -6.53 33.09
CA PRO A 313 8.28 -7.36 33.93
C PRO A 313 8.86 -8.56 33.18
N GLU A 314 10.12 -8.94 33.46
CA GLU A 314 10.78 -10.06 32.79
C GLU A 314 10.01 -11.39 32.94
N THR A 315 9.39 -11.59 34.11
CA THR A 315 8.52 -12.76 34.38
C THR A 315 7.34 -12.84 33.42
N ARG A 316 6.81 -11.69 32.95
CA ARG A 316 5.75 -11.65 31.92
C ARG A 316 6.34 -11.93 30.54
N LYS A 317 7.53 -11.41 30.24
CA LYS A 317 8.22 -11.70 28.96
C LYS A 317 8.48 -13.20 28.80
N GLU A 318 8.96 -13.87 29.84
CA GLU A 318 9.17 -15.32 29.84
C GLU A 318 7.88 -16.11 29.55
N GLN A 319 6.74 -15.69 30.13
CA GLN A 319 5.44 -16.31 29.83
C GLN A 319 5.04 -16.13 28.35
N LEU A 320 5.25 -14.92 27.81
CA LEU A 320 4.91 -14.59 26.43
C LEU A 320 5.79 -15.35 25.43
N ARG A 321 7.09 -15.53 25.72
CA ARG A 321 8.00 -16.35 24.90
C ARG A 321 7.60 -17.82 24.84
N GLY A 322 6.83 -18.31 25.82
CA GLY A 322 6.30 -19.67 25.83
C GLY A 322 5.04 -19.86 24.97
N MET A 323 4.43 -18.78 24.46
CA MET A 323 3.23 -18.85 23.62
C MET A 323 3.58 -19.25 22.19
N LYS A 324 2.61 -19.85 21.49
CA LYS A 324 2.72 -20.01 20.04
C LYS A 324 2.66 -18.65 19.36
N LYS A 325 3.28 -18.48 18.19
CA LYS A 325 3.34 -17.19 17.50
C LYS A 325 1.96 -16.62 17.15
N GLU A 326 0.97 -17.47 16.87
CA GLU A 326 -0.40 -17.05 16.57
C GLU A 326 -1.05 -16.43 17.81
N GLU A 327 -0.92 -17.11 18.95
CA GLU A 327 -1.39 -16.64 20.26
C GLU A 327 -0.63 -15.38 20.71
N LEU A 328 0.68 -15.34 20.46
CA LEU A 328 1.54 -14.20 20.79
C LEU A 328 1.21 -12.97 19.96
N LEU A 329 1.00 -13.13 18.64
CA LEU A 329 0.59 -12.04 17.77
C LEU A 329 -0.74 -11.46 18.25
N ARG A 330 -1.72 -12.32 18.55
CA ARG A 330 -3.02 -11.89 19.09
C ARG A 330 -2.87 -11.16 20.42
N GLU A 331 -2.09 -11.69 21.35
CA GLU A 331 -1.81 -11.04 22.65
C GLU A 331 -1.13 -9.67 22.48
N ILE A 332 -0.21 -9.50 21.52
CA ILE A 332 0.40 -8.20 21.22
C ILE A 332 -0.66 -7.23 20.67
N VAL A 333 -1.43 -7.68 19.67
CA VAL A 333 -2.44 -6.91 18.95
C VAL A 333 -3.58 -6.46 19.87
N ASP A 334 -4.11 -7.35 20.71
CA ASP A 334 -5.19 -7.06 21.66
C ASP A 334 -4.76 -6.11 22.78
N ASN A 335 -3.45 -5.99 23.03
CA ASN A 335 -2.88 -5.16 24.08
C ASN A 335 -2.15 -3.91 23.57
N VAL A 336 -2.40 -3.48 22.34
CA VAL A 336 -1.82 -2.23 21.84
C VAL A 336 -2.29 -1.04 22.66
N GLY A 337 -1.32 -0.33 23.25
CA GLY A 337 -1.59 0.82 24.12
C GLY A 337 -2.20 0.46 25.49
N LYS A 338 -2.26 -0.83 25.87
CA LYS A 338 -2.76 -1.26 27.18
C LYS A 338 -1.63 -1.47 28.18
N ARG A 339 -1.80 -0.96 29.40
CA ARG A 339 -0.80 -1.06 30.47
C ARG A 339 -0.57 -2.51 30.91
N GLY A 340 0.69 -2.90 31.05
CA GLY A 340 1.12 -4.24 31.47
C GLY A 340 1.02 -5.31 30.38
N GLY A 341 0.56 -4.95 29.18
CA GLY A 341 0.39 -5.89 28.06
C GLY A 341 1.55 -5.86 27.06
N ALA A 342 1.61 -6.89 26.21
CA ALA A 342 2.67 -7.08 25.23
C ALA A 342 2.74 -5.96 24.17
N GLY A 343 1.60 -5.37 23.79
CA GLY A 343 1.51 -4.28 22.82
C GLY A 343 1.66 -2.86 23.41
N GLN A 344 1.94 -2.71 24.70
CA GLN A 344 1.89 -1.41 25.40
C GLN A 344 2.74 -0.32 24.74
N ASN A 345 3.92 -0.68 24.22
CA ASN A 345 4.91 0.25 23.69
C ASN A 345 4.93 0.37 22.17
N LEU A 346 4.02 -0.31 21.47
CA LEU A 346 3.92 -0.22 20.02
C LEU A 346 3.60 1.21 19.59
N GLN A 347 4.23 1.61 18.49
CA GLN A 347 4.12 2.95 17.90
C GLN A 347 3.61 2.89 16.46
N LYS A 348 3.88 1.79 15.74
CA LYS A 348 3.46 1.60 14.35
C LYS A 348 2.84 0.23 14.17
N VAL A 349 1.67 0.20 13.54
CA VAL A 349 0.93 -1.04 13.28
C VAL A 349 0.56 -1.05 11.81
N ILE A 350 1.06 -2.04 11.09
CA ILE A 350 0.94 -2.17 9.64
C ILE A 350 0.08 -3.39 9.37
N SER A 351 -1.08 -3.18 8.74
CA SER A 351 -2.03 -4.25 8.47
C SER A 351 -2.35 -4.36 6.99
N VAL A 352 -2.59 -5.59 6.55
CA VAL A 352 -3.13 -5.91 5.23
C VAL A 352 -4.62 -6.11 5.39
N ALA A 353 -5.40 -5.33 4.66
CA ALA A 353 -6.85 -5.30 4.78
C ALA A 353 -7.35 -4.91 6.19
N MET A 354 -8.50 -5.42 6.61
CA MET A 354 -9.06 -5.12 7.92
C MET A 354 -8.27 -5.89 8.98
N LEU A 355 -7.91 -5.20 10.07
CA LEU A 355 -7.48 -5.89 11.30
C LEU A 355 -8.68 -6.72 11.80
N SER A 356 -8.45 -7.93 12.30
CA SER A 356 -9.55 -8.78 12.74
C SER A 356 -10.25 -8.27 14.00
N GLU A 357 -11.31 -8.97 14.39
CA GLU A 357 -12.14 -8.67 15.56
C GLU A 357 -11.31 -8.69 16.85
N GLY A 358 -11.55 -7.73 17.75
CA GLY A 358 -10.85 -7.63 19.05
C GLY A 358 -9.81 -6.50 19.16
N TRP A 359 -9.46 -5.84 18.05
CA TRP A 359 -8.59 -4.65 18.08
C TRP A 359 -9.27 -3.44 18.78
N ASP A 360 -8.87 -3.19 20.02
CA ASP A 360 -9.39 -2.07 20.85
C ASP A 360 -8.24 -1.16 21.35
N ALA A 361 -7.55 -0.51 20.40
CA ALA A 361 -6.50 0.45 20.69
C ALA A 361 -7.06 1.87 20.76
N LYS A 362 -7.01 2.49 21.95
CA LYS A 362 -7.44 3.90 22.16
C LYS A 362 -6.40 4.93 21.73
N ASN A 363 -5.12 4.55 21.70
CA ASN A 363 -4.00 5.46 21.47
C ASN A 363 -3.66 5.70 19.98
N VAL A 364 -4.50 5.25 19.05
CA VAL A 364 -4.35 5.56 17.63
C VAL A 364 -4.61 7.05 17.40
N THR A 365 -3.62 7.75 16.84
CA THR A 365 -3.67 9.20 16.59
C THR A 365 -3.44 9.54 15.12
N HIS A 366 -2.85 8.62 14.36
CA HIS A 366 -2.50 8.81 12.96
C HIS A 366 -2.91 7.58 12.15
N ILE A 367 -3.50 7.79 10.97
CA ILE A 367 -3.90 6.74 10.03
C ILE A 367 -3.31 7.04 8.64
N MET A 368 -2.67 6.05 8.05
CA MET A 368 -2.14 6.06 6.69
C MET A 368 -2.87 5.01 5.82
N GLY A 369 -3.69 5.47 4.89
CA GLY A 369 -4.42 4.64 3.93
C GLY A 369 -3.65 4.44 2.62
N LEU A 370 -3.23 3.21 2.33
CA LEU A 370 -2.46 2.84 1.13
C LEU A 370 -3.15 1.73 0.32
N ARG A 371 -4.48 1.82 0.21
CA ARG A 371 -5.30 0.91 -0.60
C ARG A 371 -6.41 1.62 -1.33
N ALA A 372 -7.03 0.91 -2.28
CA ALA A 372 -8.27 1.36 -2.90
C ALA A 372 -9.39 1.31 -1.85
N PHE A 373 -9.90 2.48 -1.49
CA PHE A 373 -11.08 2.66 -0.65
C PHE A 373 -12.29 2.87 -1.56
N THR A 374 -12.83 1.75 -2.08
CA THR A 374 -13.89 1.75 -3.09
C THR A 374 -15.30 1.78 -2.48
N SER A 375 -15.45 1.46 -1.20
CA SER A 375 -16.72 1.52 -0.47
C SER A 375 -16.61 2.43 0.76
N GLN A 376 -17.71 3.11 1.10
CA GLN A 376 -17.82 3.92 2.31
C GLN A 376 -17.63 3.08 3.56
N LEU A 377 -18.21 1.87 3.57
CA LEU A 377 -18.08 0.88 4.64
C LEU A 377 -16.62 0.64 5.04
N LEU A 378 -15.76 0.40 4.05
CA LEU A 378 -14.34 0.13 4.27
C LEU A 378 -13.61 1.38 4.80
N CYS A 379 -14.02 2.58 4.38
CA CYS A 379 -13.47 3.83 4.90
C CYS A 379 -13.81 3.98 6.39
N GLU A 380 -15.08 3.82 6.73
CA GLU A 380 -15.60 3.95 8.10
C GLU A 380 -14.99 2.91 9.03
N GLN A 381 -14.86 1.66 8.59
CA GLN A 381 -14.21 0.59 9.36
C GLN A 381 -12.73 0.87 9.65
N VAL A 382 -12.00 1.48 8.71
CA VAL A 382 -10.59 1.83 8.92
C VAL A 382 -10.46 3.05 9.84
N ILE A 383 -11.23 4.10 9.59
CA ILE A 383 -11.20 5.32 10.39
C ILE A 383 -11.69 5.04 11.81
N GLY A 384 -12.76 4.25 11.97
CA GLY A 384 -13.35 3.87 13.25
C GLY A 384 -12.34 3.29 14.24
N ARG A 385 -11.29 2.60 13.75
CA ARG A 385 -10.20 2.08 14.58
C ARG A 385 -9.35 3.18 15.24
N GLY A 386 -9.36 4.38 14.68
CA GLY A 386 -8.70 5.57 15.23
C GLY A 386 -9.62 6.54 15.95
N LEU A 387 -10.93 6.28 16.01
CA LEU A 387 -11.90 7.20 16.62
C LEU A 387 -12.08 7.02 18.13
N ARG A 388 -11.53 5.96 18.72
CA ARG A 388 -11.65 5.68 20.15
C ARG A 388 -10.90 6.72 20.97
N ARG A 389 -11.55 7.35 21.96
CA ARG A 389 -10.97 8.37 22.84
C ARG A 389 -10.02 7.78 23.87
N VAL A 390 -9.02 8.57 24.25
CA VAL A 390 -8.05 8.23 25.30
C VAL A 390 -8.50 8.75 26.66
N GLY A 391 -9.06 9.97 26.70
CA GLY A 391 -9.53 10.65 27.91
C GLY A 391 -11.02 10.95 27.88
N TYR A 392 -11.58 11.12 29.08
CA TYR A 392 -12.98 11.54 29.29
C TYR A 392 -13.06 12.84 30.08
N ASP A 393 -11.98 13.63 30.04
CA ASP A 393 -11.94 14.93 30.69
C ASP A 393 -12.98 15.87 30.08
N LYS A 394 -13.57 16.67 30.97
CA LYS A 394 -14.59 17.65 30.63
C LYS A 394 -14.05 19.06 30.87
N ASP A 395 -14.49 20.00 30.05
CA ASP A 395 -14.28 21.42 30.28
C ASP A 395 -15.18 21.95 31.40
N ASP A 396 -15.06 23.24 31.68
CA ASP A 396 -15.84 23.95 32.71
C ASP A 396 -17.36 23.93 32.42
N ASP A 397 -17.76 23.73 31.17
CA ASP A 397 -19.15 23.61 30.73
C ASP A 397 -19.69 22.16 30.81
N GLY A 398 -18.86 21.22 31.27
CA GLY A 398 -19.21 19.80 31.41
C GLY A 398 -19.22 19.03 30.09
N LEU A 399 -18.69 19.60 29.01
CA LEU A 399 -18.54 18.98 27.71
C LEU A 399 -17.18 18.30 27.61
N PHE A 400 -17.13 17.22 26.85
CA PHE A 400 -15.89 16.48 26.66
C PHE A 400 -14.87 17.27 25.80
N LEU A 401 -13.59 17.25 26.22
CA LEU A 401 -12.54 17.89 25.44
C LEU A 401 -12.33 17.19 24.08
N PRO A 402 -12.16 17.95 22.99
CA PRO A 402 -12.01 17.37 21.66
C PRO A 402 -10.67 16.64 21.54
N GLU A 403 -10.72 15.42 21.03
CA GLU A 403 -9.56 14.65 20.61
C GLU A 403 -9.60 14.46 19.10
N TYR A 404 -8.42 14.35 18.47
CA TYR A 404 -8.30 14.26 17.02
C TYR A 404 -7.55 13.00 16.57
N VAL A 405 -7.89 12.54 15.36
CA VAL A 405 -7.09 11.55 14.63
C VAL A 405 -6.75 12.10 13.25
N ASN A 406 -5.47 12.10 12.89
CA ASN A 406 -4.99 12.61 11.61
C ASN A 406 -5.01 11.49 10.55
N VAL A 407 -5.67 11.73 9.43
CA VAL A 407 -5.93 10.69 8.42
C VAL A 407 -5.41 11.13 7.05
N PHE A 408 -4.49 10.33 6.49
CA PHE A 408 -3.95 10.51 5.14
C PHE A 408 -4.40 9.34 4.26
N GLY A 409 -4.79 9.61 3.01
CA GLY A 409 -5.10 8.59 2.00
C GLY A 409 -6.41 7.81 2.19
N VAL A 410 -7.26 8.19 3.15
CA VAL A 410 -8.62 7.63 3.32
C VAL A 410 -9.65 8.72 3.00
N PRO A 411 -10.41 8.63 1.90
CA PRO A 411 -11.39 9.63 1.53
C PRO A 411 -12.62 9.54 2.44
N LEU A 412 -12.91 10.62 3.16
CA LEU A 412 -14.08 10.76 4.03
C LEU A 412 -15.14 11.60 3.30
N SER A 413 -15.96 10.95 2.48
CA SER A 413 -17.15 11.57 1.87
C SER A 413 -18.38 10.95 2.49
N ILE A 414 -19.01 11.65 3.44
CA ILE A 414 -20.18 11.16 4.16
C ILE A 414 -21.47 11.33 3.34
N TYR A 415 -21.45 12.06 2.21
CA TYR A 415 -22.58 12.11 1.28
C TYR A 415 -22.12 12.52 -0.14
N GLU A 416 -22.32 11.65 -1.14
CA GLU A 416 -22.48 12.04 -2.55
C GLU A 416 -23.73 11.31 -3.07
N PRO A 417 -24.82 12.02 -3.40
CA PRO A 417 -25.98 11.39 -4.04
C PRO A 417 -25.58 11.06 -5.48
N GLY A 418 -25.30 9.79 -5.75
CA GLY A 418 -24.97 9.33 -7.10
C GLY A 418 -26.21 9.32 -7.99
N GLU A 419 -26.24 10.19 -9.01
CA GLU A 419 -27.16 10.06 -10.13
C GLU A 419 -26.89 8.74 -10.88
N GLY A 420 -27.97 8.00 -11.15
CA GLY A 420 -27.94 6.67 -11.73
C GLY A 420 -27.30 6.61 -13.12
N GLY A 421 -26.38 5.66 -13.30
CA GLY A 421 -25.80 5.34 -14.61
C GLY A 421 -26.68 4.36 -15.40
N GLU A 422 -26.96 4.69 -16.65
CA GLU A 422 -27.59 3.79 -17.63
C GLU A 422 -26.77 2.51 -17.86
N ALA A 423 -27.47 1.43 -18.21
CA ALA A 423 -26.84 0.17 -18.58
C ALA A 423 -25.89 0.38 -19.78
N PRO A 424 -24.67 -0.18 -19.74
CA PRO A 424 -23.67 0.07 -20.77
C PRO A 424 -24.17 -0.42 -22.14
N PRO A 425 -23.90 0.34 -23.23
CA PRO A 425 -24.28 -0.05 -24.58
C PRO A 425 -23.59 -1.37 -24.99
N PRO A 426 -24.15 -2.09 -25.99
CA PRO A 426 -23.58 -3.34 -26.47
C PRO A 426 -22.12 -3.15 -26.91
N PRO A 427 -21.25 -4.15 -26.69
CA PRO A 427 -19.83 -4.04 -26.98
C PRO A 427 -19.57 -3.77 -28.47
N LYS A 428 -18.64 -2.86 -28.75
CA LYS A 428 -18.22 -2.50 -30.11
C LYS A 428 -17.60 -3.72 -30.82
N PRO A 429 -17.74 -3.83 -32.15
CA PRO A 429 -17.07 -4.89 -32.93
C PRO A 429 -15.55 -4.81 -32.73
N SER A 430 -14.93 -5.94 -32.42
CA SER A 430 -13.50 -6.04 -32.17
C SER A 430 -12.76 -6.69 -33.35
N THR A 431 -11.62 -6.14 -33.75
CA THR A 431 -10.69 -6.73 -34.71
C THR A 431 -9.74 -7.69 -33.98
N GLN A 432 -9.55 -8.89 -34.52
CA GLN A 432 -8.53 -9.83 -34.04
C GLN A 432 -7.15 -9.43 -34.56
N ILE A 433 -6.19 -9.32 -33.66
CA ILE A 433 -4.78 -9.06 -33.93
C ILE A 433 -4.03 -10.36 -33.68
N ASP A 434 -3.43 -10.90 -34.73
CA ASP A 434 -2.68 -12.16 -34.67
C ASP A 434 -1.38 -12.08 -35.49
N VAL A 435 -0.51 -13.06 -35.26
CA VAL A 435 0.70 -13.34 -36.05
C VAL A 435 0.27 -13.94 -37.40
N VAL A 436 0.85 -13.47 -38.50
CA VAL A 436 0.56 -14.00 -39.85
C VAL A 436 1.62 -15.05 -40.22
N PRO A 437 1.30 -16.35 -40.24
CA PRO A 437 2.29 -17.42 -40.43
C PRO A 437 3.09 -17.31 -41.74
N ASP A 438 2.44 -16.87 -42.82
CA ASP A 438 3.06 -16.67 -44.14
C ASP A 438 4.13 -15.54 -44.15
N ARG A 439 4.19 -14.74 -43.07
CA ARG A 439 5.13 -13.62 -42.90
C ARG A 439 6.24 -13.93 -41.90
N ALA A 440 6.55 -15.20 -41.67
CA ALA A 440 7.62 -15.62 -40.77
C ALA A 440 9.01 -15.00 -41.11
N SER A 441 9.26 -14.63 -42.38
CA SER A 441 10.49 -13.92 -42.77
C SER A 441 10.60 -12.51 -42.18
N LEU A 442 9.48 -11.92 -41.75
CA LEU A 442 9.39 -10.61 -41.10
C LEU A 442 9.46 -10.71 -39.57
N GLU A 443 9.75 -11.89 -39.01
CA GLU A 443 9.85 -12.11 -37.57
C GLU A 443 10.96 -11.26 -36.94
N LEU A 444 10.58 -10.43 -35.98
CA LEU A 444 11.51 -9.68 -35.13
C LEU A 444 11.77 -10.45 -33.83
N ARG A 445 13.04 -10.49 -33.42
CA ARG A 445 13.53 -11.14 -32.20
C ARG A 445 14.38 -10.17 -31.39
N TRP A 446 14.33 -10.28 -30.07
CA TRP A 446 15.10 -9.43 -29.15
C TRP A 446 15.54 -10.20 -27.91
N PRO A 447 16.62 -9.80 -27.24
CA PRO A 447 16.99 -10.36 -25.95
C PRO A 447 16.08 -9.86 -24.84
N ASN A 448 15.64 -10.76 -23.97
CA ASN A 448 14.94 -10.39 -22.73
C ASN A 448 15.98 -10.16 -21.63
N VAL A 449 16.32 -8.89 -21.40
CA VAL A 449 17.30 -8.48 -20.38
C VAL A 449 16.57 -8.13 -19.09
N LEU A 450 16.86 -8.85 -18.01
CA LEU A 450 16.29 -8.60 -16.69
C LEU A 450 16.98 -7.41 -16.01
N ARG A 451 18.30 -7.35 -16.06
CA ARG A 451 19.12 -6.27 -15.50
C ARG A 451 20.44 -6.15 -16.25
N ILE A 452 21.10 -5.01 -16.11
CA ILE A 452 22.44 -4.78 -16.64
C ILE A 452 23.37 -4.65 -15.44
N GLU A 453 24.41 -5.47 -15.41
CA GLU A 453 25.45 -5.41 -14.39
C GLU A 453 26.60 -4.55 -14.92
N SER A 454 26.87 -3.44 -14.24
CA SER A 454 28.01 -2.57 -14.52
C SER A 454 29.16 -2.93 -13.59
N VAL A 455 30.37 -3.11 -14.11
CA VAL A 455 31.58 -3.19 -13.26
C VAL A 455 32.17 -1.79 -13.12
N VAL A 456 32.33 -1.31 -11.89
CA VAL A 456 32.82 0.05 -11.61
C VAL A 456 34.27 0.02 -11.11
N LYS A 457 35.08 1.00 -11.56
CA LYS A 457 36.47 1.19 -11.12
C LYS A 457 36.58 1.31 -9.59
N PRO A 458 37.65 0.78 -8.95
CA PRO A 458 37.90 0.95 -7.52
C PRO A 458 38.07 2.41 -7.07
N GLU A 459 38.61 3.27 -7.94
CA GLU A 459 38.71 4.71 -7.71
C GLU A 459 37.71 5.44 -8.61
N LEU A 460 36.75 6.12 -7.98
CA LEU A 460 35.67 6.84 -8.62
C LEU A 460 36.12 8.25 -9.01
N THR A 461 35.98 8.57 -10.28
CA THR A 461 36.31 9.88 -10.86
C THR A 461 35.06 10.49 -11.50
N VAL A 462 34.77 11.75 -11.20
CA VAL A 462 33.66 12.48 -11.80
C VAL A 462 34.17 13.82 -12.32
N ASP A 463 34.07 14.01 -13.63
CA ASP A 463 34.26 15.27 -14.32
C ASP A 463 33.01 16.15 -14.15
N TRP A 464 33.09 17.08 -13.18
CA TRP A 464 32.00 17.99 -12.83
C TRP A 464 31.62 18.97 -13.96
N ALA A 465 32.48 19.17 -14.96
CA ALA A 465 32.13 20.02 -16.11
C ALA A 465 31.05 19.37 -16.97
N LYS A 466 31.05 18.03 -17.06
CA LYS A 466 30.06 17.24 -17.82
C LYS A 466 28.79 16.94 -17.03
N VAL A 467 28.80 17.17 -15.71
CA VAL A 467 27.62 16.99 -14.87
C VAL A 467 26.60 18.09 -15.18
N GLU A 468 25.46 17.68 -15.69
CA GLU A 468 24.33 18.58 -15.95
C GLU A 468 23.66 19.02 -14.62
N PRO A 469 23.09 20.24 -14.57
CA PRO A 469 22.27 20.65 -13.42
C PRO A 469 21.04 19.76 -13.25
N LEU A 470 20.76 19.36 -12.02
CA LEU A 470 19.52 18.70 -11.61
C LEU A 470 18.49 19.75 -11.20
N MET A 471 17.36 19.76 -11.88
CA MET A 471 16.21 20.58 -11.49
C MET A 471 15.39 19.86 -10.41
N LEU A 472 15.17 20.51 -9.27
CA LEU A 472 14.20 20.08 -8.26
C LEU A 472 12.95 20.95 -8.37
N ASP A 473 11.87 20.36 -8.88
CA ASP A 473 10.57 21.03 -9.00
C ASP A 473 9.88 21.11 -7.62
N PRO A 474 9.68 22.33 -7.06
CA PRO A 474 8.98 22.50 -5.80
C PRO A 474 7.51 22.06 -5.87
N VAL A 475 6.86 22.23 -7.01
CA VAL A 475 5.42 21.94 -7.20
C VAL A 475 5.15 20.43 -7.16
N ALA A 476 6.17 19.61 -7.43
CA ALA A 476 6.11 18.16 -7.36
C ALA A 476 6.46 17.58 -5.97
N THR A 477 6.78 18.43 -4.99
CA THR A 477 7.24 18.00 -3.66
C THR A 477 6.42 18.65 -2.57
N VAL A 478 5.71 17.83 -1.78
CA VAL A 478 4.90 18.35 -0.67
C VAL A 478 5.81 18.72 0.51
N ILE A 479 5.87 19.99 0.88
CA ILE A 479 6.66 20.49 2.02
C ILE A 479 5.74 20.80 3.22
N SER A 480 4.49 21.15 2.93
CA SER A 480 3.48 21.49 3.93
C SER A 480 2.12 20.90 3.59
N ALA A 481 1.35 20.56 4.62
CA ALA A 481 -0.02 20.09 4.48
C ALA A 481 -0.93 20.76 5.51
N GLU A 482 -2.07 21.26 5.07
CA GLU A 482 -3.14 21.76 5.92
C GLU A 482 -4.16 20.65 6.16
N ILE A 483 -4.43 20.37 7.43
CA ILE A 483 -5.44 19.42 7.87
C ILE A 483 -6.58 20.16 8.57
N ALA A 484 -7.81 19.71 8.36
CA ALA A 484 -8.97 20.24 9.06
C ALA A 484 -9.91 19.12 9.51
N PRO A 485 -10.69 19.33 10.58
CA PRO A 485 -11.77 18.44 10.98
C PRO A 485 -12.73 18.20 9.81
N ALA A 486 -13.07 16.95 9.55
CA ALA A 486 -14.10 16.59 8.58
C ALA A 486 -15.39 16.19 9.31
N LEU A 487 -16.46 16.98 9.13
CA LEU A 487 -17.79 16.73 9.66
C LEU A 487 -18.78 16.71 8.50
N GLY A 488 -19.60 15.65 8.38
CA GLY A 488 -20.60 15.55 7.31
C GLY A 488 -20.06 15.58 5.87
N GLY A 489 -18.80 15.20 5.65
CA GLY A 489 -18.16 15.20 4.31
C GLY A 489 -17.61 16.55 3.85
N ALA A 490 -17.74 17.61 4.67
CA ALA A 490 -17.12 18.90 4.46
C ALA A 490 -16.03 19.14 5.52
N ALA A 491 -14.89 19.68 5.09
CA ALA A 491 -13.82 20.08 5.99
C ALA A 491 -14.14 21.45 6.61
N ASP A 492 -14.02 21.56 7.94
CA ASP A 492 -14.20 22.82 8.66
C ASP A 492 -12.97 23.72 8.47
N MET A 493 -13.06 24.58 7.45
CA MET A 493 -11.99 25.51 7.09
C MET A 493 -11.69 26.56 8.18
N SER A 494 -12.55 26.72 9.20
CA SER A 494 -12.28 27.61 10.33
C SER A 494 -11.28 27.03 11.35
N LYS A 495 -11.04 25.71 11.32
CA LYS A 495 -10.18 24.96 12.26
C LYS A 495 -8.97 24.31 11.58
N VAL A 496 -8.42 24.98 10.56
CA VAL A 496 -7.25 24.48 9.83
C VAL A 496 -6.01 24.48 10.72
N THR A 497 -5.29 23.37 10.73
CA THR A 497 -3.95 23.24 11.33
C THR A 497 -2.96 22.92 10.21
N ALA A 498 -1.84 23.63 10.16
CA ALA A 498 -0.78 23.37 9.17
C ALA A 498 0.33 22.52 9.79
N ILE A 499 0.75 21.47 9.07
CA ILE A 499 1.99 20.75 9.28
C ILE A 499 2.99 21.32 8.27
N ASP A 500 3.92 22.15 8.73
CA ASP A 500 4.93 22.80 7.88
C ASP A 500 6.35 22.37 8.30
N LEU A 501 7.04 21.67 7.41
CA LEU A 501 8.42 21.22 7.63
C LEU A 501 9.41 22.39 7.75
N SER A 502 9.08 23.57 7.22
CA SER A 502 9.91 24.78 7.30
C SER A 502 10.10 25.29 8.73
N LEU A 503 9.17 24.94 9.64
CA LEU A 503 9.24 25.24 11.07
C LEU A 503 10.24 24.34 11.82
N LEU A 504 10.83 23.34 11.15
CA LEU A 504 11.81 22.39 11.73
C LEU A 504 13.19 22.47 11.03
N PRO A 505 13.81 23.66 10.91
CA PRO A 505 15.02 23.85 10.08
C PRO A 505 16.24 23.08 10.58
N GLU A 506 16.27 22.72 11.87
CA GLU A 506 17.37 21.98 12.50
C GLU A 506 17.38 20.50 12.12
N GLU A 507 16.26 19.96 11.63
CA GLU A 507 16.13 18.54 11.28
C GLU A 507 16.67 18.24 9.88
N PHE A 508 16.74 19.27 9.02
CA PHE A 508 17.22 19.18 7.64
C PHE A 508 18.67 19.68 7.52
N ARG A 509 19.60 19.17 8.35
CA ARG A 509 21.03 19.56 8.29
C ARG A 509 21.71 18.92 7.10
N VAL A 510 22.47 19.72 6.33
CA VAL A 510 23.18 19.27 5.12
C VAL A 510 24.04 18.02 5.39
N GLN A 511 24.80 18.00 6.49
CA GLN A 511 25.64 16.86 6.84
C GLN A 511 24.85 15.55 6.94
N ARG A 512 23.65 15.60 7.55
CA ARG A 512 22.77 14.45 7.68
C ARG A 512 22.26 13.99 6.32
N LEU A 513 21.86 14.93 5.47
CA LEU A 513 21.44 14.64 4.10
C LEU A 513 22.57 14.01 3.28
N THR A 514 23.80 14.50 3.40
CA THR A 514 24.98 13.91 2.77
C THR A 514 25.16 12.44 3.18
N PHE A 515 25.09 12.13 4.49
CA PHE A 515 25.24 10.75 4.96
C PHE A 515 24.10 9.83 4.48
N VAL A 516 22.85 10.30 4.51
CA VAL A 516 21.71 9.52 4.03
C VAL A 516 21.83 9.24 2.53
N ALA A 517 22.18 10.26 1.74
CA ALA A 517 22.40 10.12 0.30
C ALA A 517 23.58 9.18 0.01
N ALA A 518 24.70 9.31 0.72
CA ALA A 518 25.85 8.42 0.55
C ALA A 518 25.54 6.97 0.93
N ARG A 519 24.78 6.74 2.01
CA ARG A 519 24.31 5.39 2.40
C ARG A 519 23.47 4.76 1.31
N LYS A 520 22.51 5.51 0.75
CA LYS A 520 21.67 5.05 -0.37
C LYS A 520 22.51 4.77 -1.62
N ALA A 521 23.42 5.68 -1.96
CA ALA A 521 24.34 5.50 -3.08
C ALA A 521 25.21 4.26 -2.91
N PHE A 522 25.67 3.99 -1.68
CA PHE A 522 26.46 2.81 -1.35
C PHE A 522 25.64 1.53 -1.49
N ALA A 523 24.41 1.50 -0.98
CA ALA A 523 23.53 0.35 -1.10
C ALA A 523 23.28 -0.04 -2.58
N GLU A 524 23.19 0.95 -3.47
CA GLU A 524 22.99 0.74 -4.91
C GLU A 524 24.29 0.31 -5.62
N LEU A 525 25.43 0.90 -5.27
CA LEU A 525 26.69 0.69 -5.97
C LEU A 525 27.52 -0.51 -5.44
N LYS A 526 27.32 -0.93 -4.18
CA LYS A 526 28.15 -1.93 -3.48
C LYS A 526 28.27 -3.24 -4.26
N THR A 527 27.17 -3.76 -4.80
CA THR A 527 27.15 -5.04 -5.53
C THR A 527 28.04 -5.03 -6.78
N ASN A 528 28.24 -3.84 -7.36
CA ASN A 528 28.87 -3.61 -8.65
C ASN A 528 30.33 -3.10 -8.54
N PHE A 529 30.84 -2.98 -7.31
CA PHE A 529 32.14 -2.38 -7.02
C PHE A 529 33.20 -3.45 -6.69
N GLN A 530 34.34 -3.43 -7.40
CA GLN A 530 35.41 -4.43 -7.26
C GLN A 530 36.55 -4.02 -6.29
N GLY A 531 36.24 -3.22 -5.26
CA GLY A 531 37.23 -2.70 -4.30
C GLY A 531 36.80 -2.82 -2.83
N ASN A 532 37.53 -2.14 -1.94
CA ASN A 532 37.20 -2.11 -0.51
C ASN A 532 35.93 -1.28 -0.25
N GLU A 533 34.93 -1.88 0.38
CA GLU A 533 33.65 -1.24 0.73
C GLU A 533 33.80 0.02 1.59
N GLU A 534 34.73 0.04 2.54
CA GLU A 534 34.96 1.22 3.40
C GLU A 534 35.47 2.41 2.57
N TYR A 535 36.31 2.12 1.59
CA TYR A 535 36.83 3.11 0.65
C TYR A 535 35.73 3.61 -0.30
N LEU A 536 34.80 2.74 -0.70
CA LEU A 536 33.62 3.14 -1.49
C LEU A 536 32.74 4.14 -0.73
N VAL A 537 32.45 3.89 0.55
CA VAL A 537 31.64 4.80 1.38
C VAL A 537 32.28 6.18 1.45
N PHE A 538 33.59 6.26 1.70
CA PHE A 538 34.30 7.55 1.78
C PHE A 538 34.24 8.34 0.46
N GLN A 539 34.45 7.65 -0.66
CA GLN A 539 34.35 8.27 -1.99
C GLN A 539 32.94 8.80 -2.26
N LEU A 540 31.91 8.02 -1.95
CA LEU A 540 30.51 8.41 -2.15
C LEU A 540 30.10 9.59 -1.27
N ILE A 541 30.54 9.64 -0.01
CA ILE A 541 30.33 10.82 0.86
C ILE A 541 30.92 12.06 0.20
N ARG A 542 32.17 11.99 -0.27
CA ARG A 542 32.85 13.13 -0.93
C ARG A 542 32.12 13.58 -2.20
N LEU A 543 31.70 12.64 -3.04
CA LEU A 543 31.00 12.92 -4.30
C LEU A 543 29.64 13.58 -4.05
N VAL A 544 28.83 13.00 -3.16
CA VAL A 544 27.53 13.55 -2.77
C VAL A 544 27.69 14.93 -2.12
N GLU A 545 28.65 15.09 -1.21
CA GLU A 545 28.92 16.39 -0.56
C GLU A 545 29.32 17.46 -1.58
N THR A 546 30.15 17.09 -2.56
CA THR A 546 30.57 18.00 -3.64
C THR A 546 29.38 18.40 -4.50
N PHE A 547 28.51 17.45 -4.87
CA PHE A 547 27.31 17.74 -5.65
C PHE A 547 26.33 18.65 -4.89
N LEU A 548 26.04 18.35 -3.62
CA LEU A 548 25.12 19.14 -2.78
C LEU A 548 25.63 20.59 -2.54
N ARG A 549 26.95 20.81 -2.56
CA ARG A 549 27.56 22.14 -2.44
C ARG A 549 27.73 22.88 -3.77
N SER A 550 27.58 22.19 -4.88
CA SER A 550 27.74 22.78 -6.21
C SER A 550 26.54 23.65 -6.63
N ASP A 551 26.71 24.37 -7.73
CA ASP A 551 25.66 25.11 -8.43
C ASP A 551 24.79 24.20 -9.34
N LYS A 552 25.03 22.88 -9.32
CA LYS A 552 24.34 21.89 -10.15
C LYS A 552 22.95 21.48 -9.63
N ILE A 553 22.42 22.14 -8.59
CA ILE A 553 21.04 21.92 -8.12
C ILE A 553 20.25 23.20 -8.37
N ASP A 554 19.42 23.15 -9.41
CA ASP A 554 18.53 24.23 -9.80
C ASP A 554 17.15 24.06 -9.14
N ILE A 555 16.63 25.15 -8.59
CA ILE A 555 15.30 25.22 -7.99
C ILE A 555 14.63 26.46 -8.59
N PRO A 556 13.72 26.30 -9.57
CA PRO A 556 13.19 27.41 -10.36
C PRO A 556 12.12 28.22 -9.59
N SER A 557 12.45 28.72 -8.40
CA SER A 557 11.57 29.54 -7.57
C SER A 557 12.32 30.25 -6.44
N LEU A 558 12.33 31.59 -6.45
CA LEU A 558 12.94 32.43 -5.41
C LEU A 558 12.42 32.12 -4.00
N PHE A 559 11.12 31.84 -3.86
CA PHE A 559 10.51 31.48 -2.57
C PHE A 559 11.07 30.17 -2.01
N HIS A 560 11.44 29.22 -2.87
CA HIS A 560 11.92 27.89 -2.50
C HIS A 560 13.46 27.82 -2.47
N SER A 561 14.14 28.88 -2.91
CA SER A 561 15.59 29.00 -2.91
C SER A 561 16.18 29.40 -1.55
N ASP A 562 15.35 29.73 -0.55
CA ASP A 562 15.87 30.00 0.80
C ASP A 562 16.55 28.77 1.40
N ALA A 563 17.50 29.00 2.31
CA ALA A 563 18.37 27.95 2.83
C ALA A 563 17.61 26.83 3.57
N VAL A 564 16.43 27.09 4.15
CA VAL A 564 15.64 26.07 4.84
C VAL A 564 14.86 25.24 3.82
N ARG A 565 14.06 25.89 2.95
CA ARG A 565 13.25 25.18 1.95
C ARG A 565 14.10 24.42 0.95
N ARG A 566 15.26 24.96 0.56
CA ARG A 566 16.25 24.24 -0.27
C ARG A 566 16.68 22.93 0.39
N ARG A 567 16.96 22.92 1.70
CA ARG A 567 17.37 21.70 2.43
C ARG A 567 16.23 20.70 2.56
N ILE A 568 14.99 21.17 2.73
CA ILE A 568 13.81 20.29 2.76
C ILE A 568 13.57 19.67 1.37
N LEU A 569 13.64 20.45 0.30
CA LEU A 569 13.53 19.95 -1.06
C LEU A 569 14.60 18.91 -1.39
N ILE A 570 15.85 19.13 -0.98
CA ILE A 570 16.93 18.14 -1.09
C ILE A 570 16.57 16.86 -0.33
N ALA A 571 16.06 16.96 0.89
CA ALA A 571 15.72 15.81 1.72
C ALA A 571 14.59 14.97 1.13
N LEU A 572 13.53 15.61 0.64
CA LEU A 572 12.37 14.95 0.03
C LEU A 572 12.67 14.42 -1.39
N ASN A 573 13.70 14.94 -2.04
CA ASN A 573 14.19 14.49 -3.36
C ASN A 573 15.52 13.74 -3.29
N ILE A 574 15.86 13.17 -2.13
CA ILE A 574 17.18 12.56 -1.93
C ILE A 574 17.44 11.38 -2.88
N ASP A 575 16.42 10.59 -3.21
CA ASP A 575 16.52 9.49 -4.17
C ASP A 575 16.70 9.97 -5.62
N LEU A 576 16.22 11.17 -5.95
CA LEU A 576 16.47 11.79 -7.25
C LEU A 576 17.93 12.27 -7.33
N ILE A 577 18.41 12.90 -6.26
CA ILE A 577 19.79 13.38 -6.14
C ILE A 577 20.78 12.21 -6.20
N VAL A 578 20.56 11.15 -5.42
CA VAL A 578 21.42 9.96 -5.39
C VAL A 578 21.53 9.34 -6.77
N ARG A 579 20.40 9.16 -7.47
CA ARG A 579 20.40 8.63 -8.85
C ARG A 579 21.12 9.55 -9.83
N HIS A 580 20.92 10.87 -9.74
CA HIS A 580 21.62 11.82 -10.60
C HIS A 580 23.13 11.74 -10.41
N VAL A 581 23.60 11.71 -9.15
CA VAL A 581 25.03 11.55 -8.85
C VAL A 581 25.54 10.21 -9.35
N LEU A 582 24.83 9.12 -9.02
CA LEU A 582 25.23 7.77 -9.44
C LEU A 582 25.23 7.59 -10.95
N ARG A 583 24.35 8.25 -11.71
CA ARG A 583 24.36 8.26 -13.19
C ARG A 583 25.73 8.64 -13.71
N PHE A 584 26.25 9.79 -13.28
CA PHE A 584 27.57 10.26 -13.73
C PHE A 584 28.74 9.48 -13.14
N VAL A 585 28.59 8.93 -11.93
CA VAL A 585 29.58 8.02 -11.35
C VAL A 585 29.68 6.77 -12.22
N THR A 586 28.56 6.12 -12.51
CA THR A 586 28.53 4.89 -13.30
C THR A 586 28.98 5.17 -14.74
N GLU A 587 28.47 6.21 -15.40
CA GLU A 587 28.84 6.59 -16.78
C GLU A 587 30.36 6.76 -16.96
N GLN A 588 31.03 7.40 -15.99
CA GLN A 588 32.46 7.75 -16.12
C GLN A 588 33.41 6.67 -15.56
N ASN A 589 32.88 5.73 -14.77
CA ASN A 589 33.68 4.72 -14.06
C ASN A 589 33.32 3.27 -14.41
N THR A 590 32.33 3.04 -15.26
CA THR A 590 32.01 1.68 -15.74
C THR A 590 33.10 1.19 -16.70
N THR A 591 33.58 -0.02 -16.46
CA THR A 591 34.59 -0.69 -17.30
C THR A 591 33.98 -1.75 -18.21
N ALA A 592 32.83 -2.33 -17.83
CA ALA A 592 32.08 -3.30 -18.61
C ALA A 592 30.58 -3.25 -18.27
N LEU A 593 29.73 -3.42 -19.29
CA LEU A 593 28.29 -3.62 -19.17
C LEU A 593 27.97 -5.07 -19.57
N THR A 594 27.44 -5.85 -18.64
CA THR A 594 27.05 -7.25 -18.86
C THR A 594 25.54 -7.38 -18.72
N PRO A 595 24.80 -7.69 -19.80
CA PRO A 595 23.37 -7.95 -19.70
C PRO A 595 23.12 -9.30 -19.02
N VAL A 596 22.20 -9.32 -18.06
CA VAL A 596 21.68 -10.54 -17.45
C VAL A 596 20.36 -10.89 -18.12
N PHE A 597 20.36 -11.98 -18.89
CA PHE A 597 19.17 -12.45 -19.61
C PHE A 597 18.20 -13.19 -18.69
N ASP A 598 16.94 -13.24 -19.10
CA ASP A 598 15.93 -14.11 -18.50
C ASP A 598 16.32 -15.59 -18.68
N GLU A 599 16.39 -16.34 -17.58
CA GLU A 599 16.81 -17.75 -17.58
C GLU A 599 15.78 -18.67 -18.25
N GLU A 600 14.49 -18.34 -18.15
CA GLU A 600 13.40 -19.15 -18.71
C GLU A 600 13.13 -18.76 -20.17
N ASN A 601 13.14 -17.46 -20.49
CA ASN A 601 12.84 -16.94 -21.82
C ASN A 601 13.87 -15.91 -22.28
N PRO A 602 15.10 -16.30 -22.62
CA PRO A 602 16.18 -15.37 -22.96
C PRO A 602 15.94 -14.58 -24.25
N ILE A 603 15.10 -15.08 -25.15
CA ILE A 603 14.81 -14.48 -26.46
C ILE A 603 13.31 -14.31 -26.62
N GLY A 604 12.86 -13.06 -26.78
CA GLY A 604 11.50 -12.72 -27.19
C GLY A 604 11.36 -12.66 -28.70
N SER A 605 10.15 -12.91 -29.19
CA SER A 605 9.84 -12.83 -30.62
C SER A 605 8.41 -12.39 -30.89
N THR A 606 8.21 -11.64 -31.97
CA THR A 606 6.88 -11.39 -32.56
C THR A 606 6.09 -12.67 -32.81
N GLY A 607 6.76 -13.79 -33.14
CA GLY A 607 6.10 -15.08 -33.39
C GLY A 607 5.48 -15.73 -32.15
N GLN A 608 5.81 -15.26 -30.94
CA GLN A 608 5.24 -15.74 -29.68
C GLN A 608 4.00 -14.94 -29.24
N MET A 609 3.65 -13.88 -29.96
CA MET A 609 2.47 -13.06 -29.65
C MET A 609 1.20 -13.92 -29.78
N ARG A 610 0.41 -13.98 -28.71
CA ARG A 610 -0.90 -14.65 -28.76
C ARG A 610 -1.92 -13.74 -29.44
N ALA A 611 -2.84 -14.34 -30.18
CA ALA A 611 -3.99 -13.63 -30.71
C ALA A 611 -4.74 -12.86 -29.61
N TRP A 612 -5.09 -11.60 -29.89
CA TRP A 612 -5.86 -10.75 -29.00
C TRP A 612 -6.86 -9.91 -29.80
N TYR A 613 -7.78 -9.23 -29.12
CA TYR A 613 -8.88 -8.50 -29.77
C TYR A 613 -8.90 -7.04 -29.33
N THR A 614 -9.14 -6.12 -30.27
CA THR A 614 -9.21 -4.68 -29.99
C THR A 614 -10.41 -4.04 -30.66
N THR A 615 -10.99 -3.02 -30.01
CA THR A 615 -12.01 -2.14 -30.62
C THR A 615 -11.42 -0.80 -31.04
N LYS A 616 -10.11 -0.60 -30.85
CA LYS A 616 -9.39 0.62 -31.22
C LYS A 616 -9.17 0.67 -32.75
N PRO A 617 -9.06 1.88 -33.34
CA PRO A 617 -8.67 2.04 -34.74
C PRO A 617 -7.38 1.29 -35.04
N ASN A 618 -7.39 0.55 -36.15
CA ASN A 618 -6.26 -0.26 -36.59
C ASN A 618 -6.18 -0.25 -38.11
N MET A 619 -5.01 -0.63 -38.64
CA MET A 619 -4.78 -0.76 -40.07
C MET A 619 -3.98 -2.03 -40.36
N PRO A 620 -4.26 -2.73 -41.48
CA PRO A 620 -3.51 -3.90 -41.88
C PRO A 620 -2.07 -3.53 -42.23
N THR A 621 -1.16 -4.47 -42.01
CA THR A 621 0.27 -4.30 -42.31
C THR A 621 0.69 -5.17 -43.50
N GLY A 622 1.76 -4.76 -44.18
CA GLY A 622 2.46 -5.53 -45.21
C GLY A 622 3.86 -5.96 -44.75
N LYS A 623 4.63 -5.03 -44.18
CA LYS A 623 6.00 -5.25 -43.68
C LYS A 623 6.07 -5.64 -42.19
N SER A 624 5.01 -6.22 -41.64
CA SER A 624 5.00 -6.72 -40.27
C SER A 624 4.58 -8.19 -40.20
N HIS A 625 5.20 -8.93 -39.28
CA HIS A 625 4.77 -10.27 -38.88
C HIS A 625 3.40 -10.26 -38.19
N ILE A 626 3.00 -9.12 -37.62
CA ILE A 626 1.71 -8.92 -36.95
C ILE A 626 0.69 -8.37 -37.96
N SER A 627 -0.50 -8.95 -38.01
CA SER A 627 -1.54 -8.67 -39.00
C SER A 627 -1.95 -7.19 -39.13
N HIS A 628 -2.01 -6.47 -38.01
CA HIS A 628 -2.47 -5.08 -37.95
C HIS A 628 -1.63 -4.28 -36.96
N VAL A 629 -1.46 -2.99 -37.22
CA VAL A 629 -0.98 -2.02 -36.24
C VAL A 629 -2.17 -1.28 -35.64
N VAL A 630 -2.20 -1.21 -34.31
CA VAL A 630 -3.24 -0.52 -33.54
C VAL A 630 -2.75 0.89 -33.24
N GLY A 631 -3.54 1.90 -33.58
CA GLY A 631 -3.18 3.30 -33.34
C GLY A 631 -3.87 3.84 -32.09
N ASP A 632 -3.09 4.25 -31.08
CA ASP A 632 -3.56 5.03 -29.94
C ASP A 632 -3.50 6.54 -30.23
N SER A 633 -2.70 6.93 -31.22
CA SER A 633 -2.60 8.29 -31.73
C SER A 633 -2.41 8.32 -33.24
N ALA A 634 -2.77 9.43 -33.88
CA ALA A 634 -2.50 9.65 -35.31
C ALA A 634 -1.00 9.57 -35.66
N TRP A 635 -0.12 9.71 -34.67
CA TRP A 635 1.33 9.74 -34.85
C TRP A 635 1.91 8.34 -35.10
N GLU A 636 1.45 7.34 -34.36
CA GLU A 636 1.87 5.94 -34.57
C GLU A 636 1.40 5.42 -35.93
N GLN A 637 0.21 5.84 -36.36
CA GLN A 637 -0.34 5.47 -37.65
C GLN A 637 0.48 6.07 -38.80
N TYR A 638 0.91 7.33 -38.65
CA TYR A 638 1.83 7.95 -39.59
C TYR A 638 3.17 7.20 -39.63
N ALA A 639 3.75 6.83 -38.49
CA ALA A 639 4.99 6.06 -38.43
C ALA A 639 4.89 4.73 -39.18
N ALA A 640 3.80 3.97 -38.96
CA ALA A 640 3.55 2.73 -39.67
C ALA A 640 3.47 2.93 -41.20
N ASN A 641 2.78 3.98 -41.67
CA ASN A 641 2.74 4.32 -43.09
C ASN A 641 4.14 4.60 -43.66
N VAL A 642 4.99 5.30 -42.90
CA VAL A 642 6.38 5.54 -43.31
C VAL A 642 7.12 4.22 -43.46
N PHE A 643 7.00 3.30 -42.49
CA PHE A 643 7.67 1.99 -42.54
C PHE A 643 7.19 1.12 -43.70
N GLU A 644 5.89 1.11 -44.00
CA GLU A 644 5.34 0.37 -45.14
C GLU A 644 5.87 0.89 -46.49
N SER A 645 6.03 2.21 -46.61
CA SER A 645 6.39 2.87 -47.89
C SER A 645 7.88 2.84 -48.24
N ARG A 646 8.76 2.54 -47.28
CA ARG A 646 10.21 2.72 -47.43
C ARG A 646 10.95 1.41 -47.68
N ASP A 647 11.81 1.36 -48.70
CA ASP A 647 12.57 0.15 -49.06
C ASP A 647 13.72 -0.19 -48.10
N ASP A 648 14.24 0.80 -47.37
CA ASP A 648 15.28 0.59 -46.35
C ASP A 648 14.73 0.00 -45.03
N VAL A 649 13.41 -0.17 -44.93
CA VAL A 649 12.74 -0.93 -43.86
C VAL A 649 12.34 -2.31 -44.38
N ILE A 650 12.88 -3.35 -43.74
CA ILE A 650 12.61 -4.75 -44.10
C ILE A 650 11.41 -5.28 -43.31
N ALA A 651 11.40 -5.05 -42.00
CA ALA A 651 10.32 -5.49 -41.12
C ALA A 651 10.13 -4.50 -39.97
N TYR A 652 8.91 -4.34 -39.49
CA TYR A 652 8.64 -3.57 -38.26
C TYR A 652 7.52 -4.23 -37.44
N ALA A 653 7.45 -3.90 -36.16
CA ALA A 653 6.29 -4.21 -35.33
C ALA A 653 6.08 -3.08 -34.31
N LYS A 654 4.81 -2.69 -34.11
CA LYS A 654 4.43 -1.92 -32.93
C LYS A 654 4.57 -2.85 -31.73
N ASN A 655 5.16 -2.35 -30.66
CA ASN A 655 5.40 -3.11 -29.44
C ASN A 655 4.13 -3.19 -28.57
N ASP A 656 3.10 -3.82 -29.11
CA ASP A 656 1.81 -3.99 -28.48
C ASP A 656 1.59 -5.48 -28.21
N HIS A 657 1.47 -5.86 -26.93
CA HIS A 657 1.37 -7.26 -26.49
C HIS A 657 2.55 -8.18 -26.91
N LEU A 658 3.67 -7.61 -27.37
CA LEU A 658 4.87 -8.37 -27.75
C LEU A 658 5.73 -8.76 -26.55
N GLY A 659 5.73 -7.94 -25.49
CA GLY A 659 6.54 -8.17 -24.30
C GLY A 659 7.99 -7.66 -24.38
N PHE A 660 8.36 -6.89 -25.41
CA PHE A 660 9.64 -6.18 -25.44
C PHE A 660 9.59 -5.03 -24.43
N GLN A 661 10.31 -5.17 -23.32
CA GLN A 661 10.29 -4.22 -22.22
C GLN A 661 11.68 -3.99 -21.65
N ILE A 662 11.97 -2.75 -21.31
CA ILE A 662 13.21 -2.31 -20.69
C ILE A 662 12.90 -1.88 -19.26
N HIS A 663 13.69 -2.35 -18.31
CA HIS A 663 13.51 -1.98 -16.92
C HIS A 663 14.30 -0.71 -16.62
N TYR A 664 13.67 0.25 -15.95
CA TYR A 664 14.33 1.49 -15.54
C TYR A 664 13.89 1.90 -14.13
N LEU A 665 14.69 2.72 -13.46
CA LEU A 665 14.39 3.21 -12.11
C LEU A 665 13.82 4.64 -12.18
N TRP A 666 12.60 4.84 -11.65
CA TRP A 666 11.94 6.15 -11.59
C TRP A 666 11.43 6.47 -10.19
N GLN A 667 11.94 7.56 -9.59
CA GLN A 667 11.61 8.03 -8.23
C GLN A 667 11.79 6.95 -7.14
N GLY A 668 12.76 6.05 -7.32
CA GLY A 668 13.04 4.91 -6.43
C GLY A 668 12.23 3.65 -6.73
N SER A 669 11.24 3.72 -7.63
CA SER A 669 10.45 2.57 -8.06
C SER A 669 11.01 1.99 -9.36
N ARG A 670 11.18 0.67 -9.42
CA ARG A 670 11.50 -0.03 -10.67
C ARG A 670 10.25 -0.04 -11.56
N ARG A 671 10.39 0.51 -12.76
CA ARG A 671 9.33 0.62 -13.76
C ARG A 671 9.71 -0.08 -15.06
N ARG A 672 8.70 -0.37 -15.86
CA ARG A 672 8.84 -0.94 -17.19
C ARG A 672 8.62 0.14 -18.24
N TYR A 673 9.50 0.18 -19.22
CA TYR A 673 9.42 1.02 -20.39
C TYR A 673 9.24 0.13 -21.61
N ILE A 674 8.25 0.45 -22.44
CA ILE A 674 7.89 -0.29 -23.64
C ILE A 674 8.07 0.71 -24.80
N PRO A 675 9.16 0.62 -25.57
CA PRO A 675 9.36 1.46 -26.76
C PRO A 675 8.25 1.23 -27.77
N ASP A 676 7.78 2.28 -28.47
CA ASP A 676 6.62 2.18 -29.37
C ASP A 676 6.81 1.18 -30.55
N PHE A 677 8.00 1.18 -31.18
CA PHE A 677 8.27 0.33 -32.36
C PHE A 677 9.63 -0.39 -32.30
N ILE A 678 9.67 -1.56 -32.93
CA ILE A 678 10.90 -2.27 -33.29
C ILE A 678 10.97 -2.33 -34.81
N VAL A 679 12.08 -1.88 -35.40
CA VAL A 679 12.25 -1.77 -36.85
C VAL A 679 13.56 -2.43 -37.28
N ARG A 680 13.50 -3.38 -38.22
CA ARG A 680 14.68 -3.99 -38.86
C ARG A 680 14.97 -3.29 -40.18
N LEU A 681 16.16 -2.74 -40.29
CA LEU A 681 16.64 -1.99 -41.45
C LEU A 681 17.38 -2.88 -42.44
N ALA A 682 17.48 -2.43 -43.70
CA ALA A 682 18.12 -3.18 -44.79
C ALA A 682 19.62 -3.45 -44.58
N ASN A 683 20.31 -2.60 -43.80
CA ASN A 683 21.71 -2.80 -43.41
C ASN A 683 21.90 -3.81 -42.27
N GLY A 684 20.83 -4.43 -41.77
CA GLY A 684 20.86 -5.44 -40.71
C GLY A 684 20.74 -4.89 -39.29
N LYS A 685 20.69 -3.57 -39.10
CA LYS A 685 20.48 -2.95 -37.78
C LYS A 685 19.03 -3.08 -37.33
N THR A 686 18.84 -3.20 -36.01
CA THR A 686 17.52 -3.14 -35.38
C THR A 686 17.38 -1.85 -34.59
N LEU A 687 16.37 -1.06 -34.92
CA LEU A 687 16.06 0.22 -34.30
C LEU A 687 14.88 0.07 -33.33
N ALA A 688 15.10 0.42 -32.06
CA ALA A 688 14.03 0.67 -31.10
C ALA A 688 13.63 2.16 -31.19
N LEU A 689 12.40 2.44 -31.63
CA LEU A 689 11.92 3.80 -31.85
C LEU A 689 10.79 4.16 -30.89
N GLU A 690 10.93 5.31 -30.25
CA GLU A 690 9.90 5.94 -29.42
C GLU A 690 9.34 7.17 -30.12
N ILE A 691 8.03 7.40 -29.99
CA ILE A 691 7.33 8.57 -30.52
C ILE A 691 6.74 9.37 -29.35
N LYS A 692 7.17 10.62 -29.19
CA LYS A 692 6.70 11.49 -28.11
C LYS A 692 6.53 12.93 -28.59
N GLY A 693 5.54 13.64 -28.06
CA GLY A 693 5.37 15.07 -28.35
C GLY A 693 6.26 15.96 -27.48
N THR A 694 6.12 15.86 -26.16
CA THR A 694 6.84 16.70 -25.20
C THR A 694 7.78 15.86 -24.35
N ASP A 695 9.00 16.35 -24.17
CA ASP A 695 9.99 15.69 -23.33
C ASP A 695 9.72 15.95 -21.83
N SER A 696 10.00 14.96 -20.99
CA SER A 696 9.86 15.06 -19.53
C SER A 696 11.05 14.39 -18.86
N GLU A 697 11.32 14.71 -17.59
CA GLU A 697 12.38 14.04 -16.81
C GLU A 697 12.19 12.51 -16.76
N GLN A 698 10.94 12.03 -16.74
CA GLN A 698 10.67 10.60 -16.83
C GLN A 698 11.03 10.03 -18.20
N ASN A 699 10.79 10.77 -19.27
CA ASN A 699 11.16 10.34 -20.62
C ASN A 699 12.68 10.33 -20.81
N LYS A 700 13.41 11.28 -20.20
CA LYS A 700 14.88 11.25 -20.14
C LYS A 700 15.37 9.95 -19.46
N ALA A 701 14.83 9.62 -18.29
CA ALA A 701 15.19 8.38 -17.58
C ALA A 701 14.89 7.10 -18.39
N LYS A 702 13.80 7.09 -19.17
CA LYS A 702 13.49 5.98 -20.10
C LYS A 702 14.52 5.87 -21.23
N ARG A 703 14.92 7.01 -21.82
CA ARG A 703 15.93 7.05 -22.88
C ARG A 703 17.30 6.60 -22.39
N GLU A 704 17.70 7.04 -21.20
CA GLU A 704 18.96 6.61 -20.57
C GLU A 704 19.00 5.10 -20.38
N ALA A 705 17.92 4.51 -19.87
CA ALA A 705 17.82 3.06 -19.70
C ALA A 705 17.82 2.29 -21.03
N LEU A 706 17.23 2.86 -22.10
CA LEU A 706 17.28 2.28 -23.44
C LEU A 706 18.68 2.37 -24.04
N ASP A 707 19.40 3.48 -23.81
CA ASP A 707 20.78 3.64 -24.25
C ASP A 707 21.70 2.60 -23.58
N GLU A 708 21.61 2.47 -22.26
CA GLU A 708 22.35 1.47 -21.49
C GLU A 708 22.04 0.05 -21.99
N TRP A 709 20.76 -0.25 -22.26
CA TRP A 709 20.33 -1.53 -22.82
C TRP A 709 20.95 -1.80 -24.19
N VAL A 710 20.93 -0.83 -25.10
CA VAL A 710 21.52 -0.97 -26.45
C VAL A 710 23.03 -1.20 -26.35
N GLN A 711 23.72 -0.45 -25.49
CA GLN A 711 25.16 -0.62 -25.27
C GLN A 711 25.49 -2.03 -24.72
N ALA A 712 24.74 -2.50 -23.72
CA ALA A 712 24.95 -3.82 -23.11
C ALA A 712 24.64 -4.98 -24.07
N VAL A 713 23.61 -4.85 -24.89
CA VAL A 713 23.26 -5.87 -25.89
C VAL A 713 24.30 -5.91 -27.01
N ASN A 714 24.75 -4.74 -27.48
CA ASN A 714 25.79 -4.65 -28.51
C ASN A 714 27.15 -5.15 -28.00
N SER A 715 27.50 -4.92 -26.73
CA SER A 715 28.75 -5.41 -26.13
C SER A 715 28.76 -6.94 -25.95
N SER A 716 27.64 -7.52 -25.54
CA SER A 716 27.45 -8.97 -25.41
C SER A 716 27.55 -9.70 -26.76
N GLY A 717 27.11 -9.04 -27.84
CA GLY A 717 26.97 -9.66 -29.15
C GLY A 717 25.85 -10.72 -29.22
N GLY A 718 25.64 -11.29 -30.40
CA GLY A 718 24.68 -12.39 -30.62
C GLY A 718 23.26 -11.99 -31.07
N PHE A 719 22.88 -10.70 -30.98
CA PHE A 719 21.54 -10.21 -31.33
C PHE A 719 21.50 -9.19 -32.47
N GLY A 720 22.56 -9.13 -33.27
CA GLY A 720 22.76 -8.08 -34.28
C GLY A 720 23.13 -6.73 -33.66
N GLU A 721 23.28 -5.71 -34.49
CA GLU A 721 23.55 -4.35 -34.03
C GLU A 721 22.23 -3.64 -33.73
N TRP A 722 22.07 -3.19 -32.48
CA TRP A 722 20.93 -2.41 -32.02
C TRP A 722 21.22 -0.91 -32.02
N SER A 723 20.20 -0.12 -32.27
CA SER A 723 20.22 1.34 -32.17
C SER A 723 18.89 1.82 -31.60
N TRP A 724 18.86 3.03 -31.07
CA TRP A 724 17.62 3.66 -30.61
C TRP A 724 17.54 5.12 -31.06
N ASP A 725 16.31 5.65 -31.18
CA ASP A 725 16.07 7.08 -31.33
C ASP A 725 14.66 7.45 -30.81
N VAL A 726 14.40 8.75 -30.62
CA VAL A 726 13.10 9.30 -30.24
C VAL A 726 12.65 10.36 -31.24
N ALA A 727 11.47 10.17 -31.83
CA ALA A 727 10.83 11.16 -32.68
C ALA A 727 10.01 12.13 -31.81
N PHE A 728 10.47 13.39 -31.72
CA PHE A 728 9.74 14.49 -31.08
C PHE A 728 8.72 15.15 -32.01
N ASN A 729 8.95 15.03 -33.32
CA ASN A 729 8.07 15.53 -34.37
C ASN A 729 7.91 14.47 -35.46
N LEU A 730 6.74 14.43 -36.10
CA LEU A 730 6.42 13.42 -37.11
C LEU A 730 7.37 13.39 -38.31
N ASN A 731 7.82 14.56 -38.75
CA ASN A 731 8.74 14.69 -39.88
C ASN A 731 10.10 14.01 -39.61
N GLN A 732 10.51 13.90 -38.34
CA GLN A 732 11.78 13.29 -37.97
C GLN A 732 11.82 11.79 -38.25
N ILE A 733 10.68 11.10 -38.36
CA ILE A 733 10.66 9.64 -38.59
C ILE A 733 11.36 9.28 -39.90
N HIS A 734 11.16 10.06 -40.97
CA HIS A 734 11.88 9.86 -42.23
C HIS A 734 13.39 10.05 -42.08
N ASP A 735 13.80 11.05 -41.31
CA ASP A 735 15.20 11.39 -41.09
C ASP A 735 15.90 10.34 -40.22
N ILE A 736 15.21 9.84 -39.18
CA ILE A 736 15.69 8.79 -38.29
C ILE A 736 15.94 7.51 -39.09
N VAL A 737 14.94 7.04 -39.85
CA VAL A 737 15.12 5.83 -40.68
C VAL A 737 16.27 6.01 -41.67
N ALA A 738 16.38 7.18 -42.32
CA ALA A 738 17.48 7.45 -43.25
C ALA A 738 18.85 7.56 -42.57
N ARG A 739 18.91 8.00 -41.30
CA ARG A 739 20.16 8.12 -40.53
C ARG A 739 20.71 6.75 -40.17
N TYR A 740 19.86 5.84 -39.69
CA TYR A 740 20.26 4.51 -39.25
C TYR A 740 20.26 3.48 -40.40
N GLY A 741 19.59 3.75 -41.52
CA GLY A 741 19.51 2.87 -42.68
C GLY A 741 20.68 3.00 -43.67
N LYS A 742 21.58 3.96 -43.46
CA LYS A 742 22.81 4.15 -44.25
C LYS A 742 23.94 3.22 -43.82
#